data_AF-D3AJS1-F1
#
_entry.id   AF-D3AJS1-F1
#
_cell.length_a   1.000
_cell.length_b   1.000
_cell.length_c   1.000
_cell.angle_alpha   90.00
_cell.angle_beta   90.00
_cell.angle_gamma   90.00
#
_symmetry.space_group_name_H-M   'P 1'
#
loop_
_entity.id
_entity.type
_entity.pdbx_description
1 polymer ?
#
loop_
_entity_poly.entity_id
_entity_poly.type
_entity_poly.pdbx_seq_one_letter_code
_entity_poly.pdbx_strand_id
1 'polypeptide(L)'
;MKNQISYNPNDTGKRDNAMEDMIVQGLTQNNLKHVSFRIPKEKITVFTGVSGSGKSSIVFDTIAAESQRQMNATYPSYVRSRLPKYPKPAVERIDNLTASVVVDQSPLGGNARSTVGTISGLYASLRLLYSRIGSPYVGTASYFSFNDPNGMCRTCSGLGKITQVDIEAVIDRDKSWNEGCVKDSLYSPGTWYWKQYARSGLFDLDKPVKEYTAEEYNLLLYGSRSGTGKPENPKVTGIFHKYTKTLLNRDISSKSRHTQEKSQNLIAETVCTECHGRRLNKAALRCKINGYSIADLCEMELTQLREVLSRISDQTVEVLVQTLIEGLDRMIEIGLPYLHLNRETPSLSGGEAQRLKLVRYMGSSLTGMTYIFDEPSAGMHPRDVCRMNSLLKQLRDKGNTVLVVEHDKDVISIADYVIDVGPGAGQEGGEIVFAGSYQELLESGSLTGNAMLASLPVKIKTRKAAGSLPVRGASLHNLKNVNVDIPLGIMTVVTGVAGSGKSTLISQVFARQYEKDIVMVDQGPITATNRSTPASYLGFFDEIRKVMARESGKADSLFSFNSAGACPVCGGKGIIVTELAFMDPIVTECEACCGKRYNEEALACTYKGKNIVELLEMTASQAMEVFEDAKIRKHLNVMKQVGLSYLTLG
;
A
#
# COMPACT_ATOMS: atom_id res chain seq x y z
N MET A 1 52.03 16.98 -2.16
CA MET A 1 52.40 18.32 -1.68
C MET A 1 51.18 18.93 -1.00
N LYS A 2 51.33 19.38 0.25
CA LYS A 2 50.28 20.02 1.05
C LYS A 2 49.93 21.38 0.43
N ASN A 3 48.70 21.58 -0.05
CA ASN A 3 48.19 22.92 -0.34
C ASN A 3 47.33 23.38 0.83
N GLN A 4 47.91 24.28 1.63
CA GLN A 4 47.21 25.07 2.64
C GLN A 4 46.33 26.10 1.94
N ILE A 5 45.04 26.11 2.27
CA ILE A 5 44.10 27.16 1.88
C ILE A 5 44.37 28.36 2.80
N SER A 6 44.78 29.49 2.21
CA SER A 6 44.99 30.75 2.91
C SER A 6 43.65 31.49 3.09
N TYR A 7 43.31 31.83 4.33
CA TYR A 7 42.13 32.61 4.71
C TYR A 7 42.47 34.11 4.65
N ASN A 8 41.70 34.89 3.89
CA ASN A 8 41.86 36.35 3.77
C ASN A 8 40.82 37.07 4.67
N PRO A 9 41.21 37.83 5.71
CA PRO A 9 40.28 38.33 6.74
C PRO A 9 39.41 39.55 6.37
N ASN A 10 39.50 40.08 5.14
CA ASN A 10 38.93 41.39 4.79
C ASN A 10 37.82 41.38 3.73
N ASP A 11 37.21 40.24 3.42
CA ASP A 11 36.03 40.21 2.54
C ASP A 11 34.75 40.51 3.33
N THR A 12 34.34 41.78 3.33
CA THR A 12 33.19 42.30 4.08
C THR A 12 31.90 42.19 3.26
N GLY A 13 31.36 40.97 3.23
CA GLY A 13 29.95 40.70 3.51
C GLY A 13 28.87 41.27 2.57
N LYS A 14 28.69 40.63 1.41
CA LYS A 14 27.33 40.16 1.06
C LYS A 14 27.19 38.75 1.63
N ARG A 15 26.57 38.62 2.82
CA ARG A 15 26.13 37.32 3.31
C ARG A 15 24.92 36.91 2.48
N ASP A 16 25.17 36.23 1.36
CA ASP A 16 24.15 35.38 0.76
C ASP A 16 23.77 34.34 1.82
N ASN A 17 22.51 34.36 2.21
CA ASN A 17 21.92 33.53 3.26
C ASN A 17 21.73 32.07 2.77
N ALA A 18 22.72 31.54 2.03
CA ALA A 18 22.67 30.20 1.46
C ALA A 18 22.87 29.19 2.59
N MET A 19 21.89 28.31 2.77
CA MET A 19 21.94 27.25 3.77
C MET A 19 23.10 26.30 3.44
N GLU A 20 23.98 26.02 4.40
CA GLU A 20 25.13 25.12 4.18
C GLU A 20 24.67 23.73 3.76
N ASP A 21 25.40 23.13 2.82
CA ASP A 21 25.09 21.80 2.28
C ASP A 21 25.11 20.72 3.35
N MET A 22 24.33 19.65 3.12
CA MET A 22 24.39 18.45 3.95
C MET A 22 25.62 17.64 3.57
N ILE A 23 26.45 17.29 4.57
CA ILE A 23 27.69 16.53 4.37
C ILE A 23 27.54 15.19 5.06
N VAL A 24 27.71 14.10 4.31
CA VAL A 24 27.71 12.73 4.83
C VAL A 24 29.14 12.21 4.77
N GLN A 25 29.67 11.73 5.89
CA GLN A 25 31.04 11.21 6.01
C GLN A 25 31.06 9.78 6.56
N GLY A 26 31.86 8.92 5.92
CA GLY A 26 32.14 7.56 6.37
C GLY A 26 30.90 6.68 6.50
N LEU A 27 30.02 6.69 5.50
CA LEU A 27 28.79 5.91 5.52
C LEU A 27 29.05 4.44 5.14
N THR A 28 28.72 3.52 6.06
CA THR A 28 28.91 2.06 5.92
C THR A 28 27.62 1.27 6.15
N GLN A 29 26.45 1.90 6.00
CA GLN A 29 25.16 1.24 6.17
C GLN A 29 24.94 0.17 5.08
N ASN A 30 24.54 -1.03 5.49
CA ASN A 30 24.30 -2.19 4.61
C ASN A 30 25.52 -2.52 3.72
N ASN A 31 25.40 -2.35 2.40
CA ASN A 31 26.46 -2.65 1.43
C ASN A 31 27.35 -1.44 1.09
N LEU A 32 27.18 -0.29 1.73
CA LEU A 32 27.93 0.95 1.44
C LEU A 32 29.39 0.85 1.92
N LYS A 33 30.33 1.28 1.07
CA LYS A 33 31.79 1.10 1.27
C LYS A 33 32.48 2.37 1.79
N HIS A 34 32.11 2.81 2.99
CA HIS A 34 32.69 4.01 3.64
C HIS A 34 32.60 5.25 2.74
N VAL A 35 31.40 5.51 2.21
CA VAL A 35 31.21 6.59 1.23
C VAL A 35 31.04 7.94 1.92
N SER A 36 31.59 8.98 1.30
CA SER A 36 31.43 10.37 1.75
C SER A 36 31.03 11.24 0.58
N PHE A 37 30.00 12.07 0.75
CA PHE A 37 29.46 12.92 -0.31
C PHE A 37 28.71 14.13 0.26
N ARG A 38 28.43 15.09 -0.63
CA ARG A 38 27.69 16.32 -0.36
C ARG A 38 26.31 16.26 -1.03
N ILE A 39 25.29 16.73 -0.33
CA ILE A 39 23.96 16.99 -0.89
C ILE A 39 23.68 18.49 -0.80
N PRO A 40 23.47 19.18 -1.93
CA PRO A 40 23.15 20.59 -1.91
C PRO A 40 21.74 20.85 -1.34
N LYS A 41 21.63 21.82 -0.43
CA LYS A 41 20.34 22.22 0.14
C LYS A 41 19.54 23.08 -0.82
N GLU A 42 18.22 23.06 -0.65
CA GLU A 42 17.25 23.81 -1.49
C GLU A 42 17.34 23.44 -2.97
N LYS A 43 17.77 22.20 -3.24
CA LYS A 43 17.91 21.61 -4.58
C LYS A 43 17.14 20.30 -4.67
N ILE A 44 16.83 19.90 -5.89
CA ILE A 44 16.38 18.53 -6.21
C ILE A 44 17.63 17.68 -6.44
N THR A 45 17.90 16.78 -5.51
CA THR A 45 18.95 15.75 -5.64
C THR A 45 18.31 14.42 -5.99
N VAL A 46 18.68 13.85 -7.15
CA VAL A 46 18.19 12.54 -7.58
C VAL A 46 19.28 11.49 -7.35
N PHE A 47 18.92 10.39 -6.67
CA PHE A 47 19.76 9.23 -6.46
C PHE A 47 19.46 8.18 -7.53
N THR A 48 20.48 7.83 -8.31
CA THR A 48 20.40 6.87 -9.42
C THR A 48 21.34 5.68 -9.20
N GLY A 49 21.29 4.69 -10.10
CA GLY A 49 22.10 3.46 -10.03
C GLY A 49 21.23 2.20 -10.00
N VAL A 50 21.80 1.02 -10.24
CA VAL A 50 21.01 -0.23 -10.40
C VAL A 50 20.27 -0.68 -9.13
N SER A 51 19.28 -1.56 -9.25
CA SER A 51 18.58 -2.10 -8.07
C SER A 51 19.57 -2.82 -7.15
N GLY A 52 19.46 -2.60 -5.84
CA GLY A 52 20.41 -3.13 -4.86
C GLY A 52 21.77 -2.42 -4.80
N SER A 53 21.97 -1.30 -5.49
CA SER A 53 23.25 -0.59 -5.49
C SER A 53 23.57 0.16 -4.19
N GLY A 54 22.56 0.44 -3.36
CA GLY A 54 22.71 1.18 -2.08
C GLY A 54 21.93 2.49 -1.99
N LYS A 55 21.19 2.90 -3.04
CA LYS A 55 20.37 4.13 -3.05
C LYS A 55 19.46 4.25 -1.83
N SER A 56 18.63 3.24 -1.59
CA SER A 56 17.67 3.23 -0.48
C SER A 56 18.37 3.21 0.88
N SER A 57 19.56 2.61 0.97
CA SER A 57 20.37 2.60 2.20
C SER A 57 20.95 3.96 2.54
N ILE A 58 21.28 4.78 1.54
CA ILE A 58 21.65 6.18 1.73
C ILE A 58 20.44 7.00 2.16
N VAL A 59 19.35 6.92 1.39
CA VAL A 59 18.24 7.87 1.52
C VAL A 59 17.32 7.54 2.70
N PHE A 60 16.90 6.28 2.84
CA PHE A 60 15.93 5.86 3.86
C PHE A 60 16.62 5.34 5.13
N ASP A 61 17.52 4.36 4.98
CA ASP A 61 18.13 3.71 6.16
C ASP A 61 19.12 4.62 6.89
N THR A 62 19.59 5.69 6.25
CA THR A 62 20.55 6.64 6.81
C THR A 62 19.95 8.03 7.01
N ILE A 63 19.69 8.79 5.93
CA ILE A 63 19.28 10.19 6.04
C ILE A 63 17.91 10.31 6.71
N ALA A 64 16.91 9.57 6.24
CA ALA A 64 15.58 9.59 6.83
C ALA A 64 15.59 9.03 8.26
N ALA A 65 16.24 7.88 8.47
CA ALA A 65 16.33 7.24 9.78
C ALA A 65 17.00 8.16 10.82
N GLU A 66 18.12 8.79 10.49
CA GLU A 66 18.82 9.71 11.41
C GLU A 66 18.01 10.96 11.70
N SER A 67 17.38 11.55 10.67
CA SER A 67 16.50 12.71 10.85
C SER A 67 15.33 12.38 11.80
N GLN A 68 14.63 11.28 11.55
CA GLN A 68 13.51 10.85 12.41
C GLN A 68 13.98 10.47 13.82
N ARG A 69 15.17 9.87 13.95
CA ARG A 69 15.78 9.55 15.26
C ARG A 69 16.06 10.82 16.06
N GLN A 70 16.61 11.86 15.44
CA GLN A 70 16.88 13.15 16.09
C GLN A 70 15.58 13.88 16.44
N MET A 71 14.58 13.88 15.56
CA MET A 71 13.26 14.43 15.85
C MET A 71 12.61 13.73 17.05
N ASN A 72 12.62 12.39 17.08
CA ASN A 72 12.08 11.60 18.19
C ASN A 72 12.82 11.86 19.51
N ALA A 73 14.10 12.24 19.46
CA ALA A 73 14.89 12.59 20.63
C ALA A 73 14.48 13.92 21.28
N THR A 74 13.81 14.82 20.56
CA THR A 74 13.32 16.10 21.11
C THR A 74 12.04 15.94 21.96
N TYR A 75 11.34 14.81 21.84
CA TYR A 75 10.13 14.56 22.62
C TYR A 75 10.45 14.14 24.06
N PRO A 76 9.56 14.43 25.03
CA PRO A 76 9.69 13.94 26.40
C PRO A 76 9.81 12.41 26.46
N SER A 77 10.52 11.89 27.46
CA SER A 77 10.80 10.45 27.63
C SER A 77 9.54 9.57 27.58
N TYR A 78 8.44 10.04 28.16
CA TYR A 78 7.14 9.37 28.14
C TYR A 78 6.57 9.20 26.72
N VAL A 79 6.74 10.19 25.84
CA VAL A 79 6.28 10.10 24.45
C VAL A 79 7.27 9.27 23.65
N ARG A 80 8.57 9.50 23.83
CA ARG A 80 9.65 8.79 23.14
C ARG A 80 9.59 7.28 23.30
N SER A 81 9.13 6.76 24.45
CA SER A 81 8.96 5.31 24.66
C SER A 81 7.85 4.68 23.82
N ARG A 82 6.94 5.49 23.27
CA ARG A 82 5.81 5.08 22.41
C ARG A 82 5.99 5.47 20.95
N LEU A 83 7.02 6.22 20.60
CA LEU A 83 7.33 6.56 19.22
C LEU A 83 8.07 5.39 18.53
N PRO A 84 7.98 5.30 17.20
CA PRO A 84 8.80 4.38 16.43
C PRO A 84 10.28 4.55 16.77
N LYS A 85 10.96 3.42 17.00
CA LYS A 85 12.40 3.40 17.27
C LYS A 85 13.13 3.23 15.94
N TYR A 86 13.93 4.21 15.58
CA TYR A 86 14.81 4.14 14.43
C TYR A 86 16.21 3.71 14.90
N PRO A 87 16.82 2.67 14.29
CA PRO A 87 18.19 2.30 14.60
C PRO A 87 19.12 3.46 14.25
N LYS A 88 20.21 3.61 15.01
CA LYS A 88 21.25 4.57 14.65
C LYS A 88 21.96 4.03 13.40
N PRO A 89 22.00 4.77 12.28
CA PRO A 89 22.66 4.30 11.09
C PRO A 89 24.18 4.22 11.27
N ALA A 90 24.81 3.32 10.53
CA ALA A 90 26.26 3.14 10.50
C ALA A 90 26.92 4.24 9.65
N VAL A 91 27.10 5.41 10.25
CA VAL A 91 27.72 6.60 9.65
C VAL A 91 28.60 7.31 10.68
N GLU A 92 29.76 7.81 10.27
CA GLU A 92 30.67 8.54 11.16
C GLU A 92 30.09 9.90 11.53
N ARG A 93 29.62 10.66 10.52
CA ARG A 93 29.12 12.01 10.71
C ARG A 93 28.15 12.42 9.61
N ILE A 94 27.09 13.12 10.00
CA ILE A 94 26.20 13.85 9.10
C ILE A 94 26.11 15.29 9.61
N ASP A 95 26.62 16.23 8.82
CA ASP A 95 26.50 17.66 9.10
C ASP A 95 25.28 18.26 8.39
N ASN A 96 24.71 19.30 9.00
CA ASN A 96 23.66 20.12 8.41
C ASN A 96 22.37 19.33 8.04
N LEU A 97 22.10 18.21 8.69
CA LEU A 97 20.88 17.43 8.55
C LEU A 97 19.65 18.27 8.96
N THR A 98 18.62 18.30 8.12
CA THR A 98 17.34 18.94 8.44
C THR A 98 16.26 17.91 8.69
N ALA A 99 15.18 18.33 9.35
CA ALA A 99 14.02 17.48 9.56
C ALA A 99 13.45 17.01 8.22
N SER A 100 13.13 15.72 8.15
CA SER A 100 12.74 15.05 6.92
C SER A 100 11.28 14.62 6.89
N VAL A 101 10.68 14.67 5.71
CA VAL A 101 9.35 14.10 5.41
C VAL A 101 9.53 12.99 4.38
N VAL A 102 9.20 11.77 4.77
CA VAL A 102 9.34 10.58 3.90
C VAL A 102 8.04 10.30 3.16
N VAL A 103 8.15 10.11 1.86
CA VAL A 103 7.06 9.79 0.93
C VAL A 103 7.44 8.52 0.17
N ASP A 104 7.11 7.37 0.75
CA ASP A 104 7.41 6.04 0.21
C ASP A 104 6.39 5.55 -0.82
N GLN A 105 6.59 4.36 -1.38
CA GLN A 105 5.61 3.70 -2.26
C GLN A 105 4.45 3.03 -1.51
N SER A 106 4.47 3.02 -0.17
CA SER A 106 3.43 2.37 0.62
C SER A 106 2.05 2.91 0.22
N PRO A 107 1.06 2.03 -0.02
CA PRO A 107 -0.29 2.44 -0.36
C PRO A 107 -0.79 3.48 0.63
N LEU A 108 -1.56 4.45 0.15
CA LEU A 108 -2.22 5.40 1.05
C LEU A 108 -3.07 4.61 2.04
N GLY A 109 -2.60 4.54 3.29
CA GLY A 109 -3.30 3.87 4.37
C GLY A 109 -4.67 4.49 4.60
N GLY A 110 -5.59 3.70 5.14
CA GLY A 110 -6.93 4.17 5.43
C GLY A 110 -7.91 3.02 5.61
N ASN A 111 -8.79 3.17 6.60
CA ASN A 111 -9.96 2.32 6.71
C ASN A 111 -11.09 2.85 5.80
N ALA A 112 -12.26 2.20 5.81
CA ALA A 112 -13.43 2.61 5.02
C ALA A 112 -13.89 4.07 5.25
N ARG A 113 -13.41 4.74 6.31
CA ARG A 113 -13.67 6.16 6.59
C ARG A 113 -12.64 7.11 5.99
N SER A 114 -11.54 6.61 5.42
CA SER A 114 -10.55 7.42 4.70
C SER A 114 -11.04 7.71 3.27
N THR A 115 -11.19 8.99 2.94
CA THR A 115 -11.56 9.48 1.61
C THR A 115 -10.54 10.47 1.06
N VAL A 116 -10.64 10.78 -0.23
CA VAL A 116 -9.88 11.85 -0.89
C VAL A 116 -9.99 13.17 -0.11
N GLY A 117 -11.19 13.53 0.35
CA GLY A 117 -11.43 14.73 1.14
C GLY A 117 -10.78 14.72 2.52
N THR A 118 -10.70 13.57 3.20
CA THR A 118 -10.04 13.48 4.50
C THR A 118 -8.52 13.51 4.38
N ILE A 119 -7.95 12.83 3.37
CA ILE A 119 -6.49 12.78 3.17
C ILE A 119 -5.93 14.12 2.69
N SER A 120 -6.65 14.80 1.79
CA SER A 120 -6.26 16.13 1.30
C SER A 120 -6.46 17.24 2.33
N GLY A 121 -7.17 16.97 3.44
CA GLY A 121 -7.56 17.98 4.43
C GLY A 121 -8.73 18.87 4.01
N LEU A 122 -9.18 18.80 2.75
CA LEU A 122 -10.23 19.66 2.22
C LEU A 122 -11.59 19.43 2.87
N TYR A 123 -11.86 18.20 3.31
CA TYR A 123 -13.09 17.91 4.05
C TYR A 123 -13.13 18.66 5.40
N ALA A 124 -11.98 18.86 6.06
CA ALA A 124 -11.94 19.65 7.28
C ALA A 124 -12.29 21.12 7.03
N SER A 125 -11.75 21.70 5.96
CA SER A 125 -12.05 23.06 5.53
C SER A 125 -13.52 23.22 5.11
N LEU A 126 -14.10 22.24 4.40
CA LEU A 126 -15.53 22.24 4.08
C LEU A 126 -16.42 22.17 5.32
N ARG A 127 -16.07 21.33 6.31
CA ARG A 127 -16.81 21.28 7.58
C ARG A 127 -16.79 22.62 8.32
N LEU A 128 -15.63 23.30 8.31
CA LEU A 128 -15.51 24.63 8.88
C LEU A 128 -16.39 25.62 8.12
N LEU A 129 -16.40 25.59 6.79
CA LEU A 129 -17.25 26.45 5.96
C LEU A 129 -18.73 26.31 6.31
N TYR A 130 -19.24 25.07 6.39
CA TYR A 130 -20.64 24.80 6.76
C TYR A 130 -20.97 25.22 8.19
N SER A 131 -20.03 25.10 9.13
CA SER A 131 -20.25 25.57 10.50
C SER A 131 -20.35 27.10 10.63
N ARG A 132 -19.83 27.85 9.65
CA ARG A 132 -19.82 29.32 9.66
C ARG A 132 -21.02 29.93 8.97
N ILE A 133 -21.35 29.46 7.76
CA ILE A 133 -22.36 30.10 6.90
C ILE A 133 -23.49 29.15 6.45
N GLY A 134 -23.47 27.88 6.87
CA GLY A 134 -24.49 26.91 6.49
C GLY A 134 -25.85 27.21 7.13
N SER A 135 -26.93 27.08 6.36
CA SER A 135 -28.31 27.31 6.82
C SER A 135 -29.24 26.13 6.53
N PRO A 136 -30.06 25.66 7.49
CA PRO A 136 -30.13 26.12 8.89
C PRO A 136 -28.84 25.78 9.66
N TYR A 137 -28.56 26.53 10.72
CA TYR A 137 -27.43 26.26 11.60
C TYR A 137 -27.62 24.91 12.32
N VAL A 138 -26.58 24.09 12.32
CA VAL A 138 -26.59 22.75 12.95
C VAL A 138 -25.67 22.70 14.16
N GLY A 139 -24.48 23.31 14.07
CA GLY A 139 -23.46 23.23 15.11
C GLY A 139 -22.06 23.55 14.60
N THR A 140 -21.06 23.20 15.41
CA THR A 140 -19.65 23.35 15.07
C THR A 140 -19.22 22.35 13.97
N ALA A 141 -17.98 22.47 13.48
CA ALA A 141 -17.45 21.61 12.42
C ALA A 141 -17.49 20.10 12.72
N SER A 142 -17.63 19.67 13.98
CA SER A 142 -17.81 18.24 14.34
C SER A 142 -19.17 17.70 13.88
N TYR A 143 -20.22 18.52 13.85
CA TYR A 143 -21.56 18.13 13.40
C TYR A 143 -21.63 17.85 11.89
N PHE A 144 -20.61 18.28 11.15
CA PHE A 144 -20.47 18.01 9.72
C PHE A 144 -19.46 16.88 9.43
N SER A 145 -18.98 16.16 10.46
CA SER A 145 -18.02 15.07 10.32
C SER A 145 -18.71 13.71 10.35
N PHE A 146 -18.51 12.90 9.32
CA PHE A 146 -18.92 11.49 9.35
C PHE A 146 -18.07 10.61 10.29
N ASN A 147 -16.97 11.14 10.83
CA ASN A 147 -16.15 10.45 11.84
C ASN A 147 -16.59 10.77 13.27
N ASP A 148 -17.45 11.76 13.45
CA ASP A 148 -17.89 12.23 14.77
C ASP A 148 -19.34 11.76 15.04
N PRO A 149 -19.66 11.26 16.25
CA PRO A 149 -21.03 10.85 16.59
C PRO A 149 -22.08 11.95 16.37
N ASN A 150 -21.69 13.22 16.48
CA ASN A 150 -22.59 14.37 16.30
C ASN A 150 -22.98 14.58 14.83
N GLY A 151 -22.15 14.17 13.87
CA GLY A 151 -22.40 14.34 12.44
C GLY A 151 -22.70 13.06 11.67
N MET A 152 -22.21 11.92 12.14
CA MET A 152 -22.31 10.65 11.41
C MET A 152 -23.75 10.10 11.34
N CYS A 153 -24.06 9.42 10.24
CA CYS A 153 -25.24 8.57 10.16
C CYS A 153 -25.12 7.44 11.19
N ARG A 154 -26.14 7.28 12.05
CA ARG A 154 -26.13 6.29 13.14
C ARG A 154 -26.21 4.86 12.64
N THR A 155 -26.90 4.62 11.52
CA THR A 155 -27.11 3.28 10.96
C THR A 155 -25.83 2.65 10.42
N CYS A 156 -25.05 3.41 9.66
CA CYS A 156 -23.77 2.94 9.13
C CYS A 156 -22.56 3.41 9.94
N SER A 157 -22.77 4.11 11.05
CA SER A 157 -21.70 4.73 11.85
C SER A 157 -20.70 5.53 10.99
N GLY A 158 -21.22 6.29 10.03
CA GLY A 158 -20.42 7.12 9.12
C GLY A 158 -19.68 6.40 7.99
N LEU A 159 -19.89 5.10 7.81
CA LEU A 159 -19.25 4.34 6.72
C LEU A 159 -19.91 4.58 5.35
N GLY A 160 -21.20 4.93 5.35
CA GLY A 160 -22.00 5.06 4.12
C GLY A 160 -22.48 3.73 3.55
N LYS A 161 -21.90 2.61 4.01
CA LYS A 161 -22.31 1.24 3.68
C LYS A 161 -22.74 0.50 4.93
N ILE A 162 -23.58 -0.51 4.74
CA ILE A 162 -23.95 -1.45 5.79
C ILE A 162 -23.58 -2.85 5.32
N THR A 163 -23.08 -3.62 6.27
CA THR A 163 -22.70 -5.00 6.05
C THR A 163 -23.93 -5.87 6.31
N GLN A 164 -24.37 -6.62 5.30
CA GLN A 164 -25.53 -7.50 5.38
C GLN A 164 -25.15 -8.92 4.95
N VAL A 165 -25.90 -9.92 5.41
CA VAL A 165 -25.70 -11.29 4.94
C VAL A 165 -26.14 -11.37 3.48
N ASP A 166 -25.27 -11.90 2.62
CA ASP A 166 -25.61 -12.20 1.24
C ASP A 166 -26.45 -13.50 1.18
N ILE A 167 -27.76 -13.34 1.05
CA ILE A 167 -28.70 -14.45 1.05
C ILE A 167 -28.52 -15.33 -0.21
N GLU A 168 -28.18 -14.75 -1.35
CA GLU A 168 -27.99 -15.49 -2.61
C GLU A 168 -26.70 -16.33 -2.57
N ALA A 169 -25.69 -15.87 -1.82
CA ALA A 169 -24.50 -16.67 -1.51
C ALA A 169 -24.79 -17.84 -0.55
N VAL A 170 -25.81 -17.71 0.32
CA VAL A 170 -26.18 -18.73 1.32
C VAL A 170 -27.19 -19.75 0.78
N ILE A 171 -28.13 -19.32 -0.08
CA ILE A 171 -29.26 -20.12 -0.54
C ILE A 171 -29.11 -20.46 -2.03
N ASP A 172 -29.42 -21.71 -2.37
CA ASP A 172 -29.60 -22.21 -3.73
C ASP A 172 -31.09 -22.30 -4.03
N ARG A 173 -31.61 -21.36 -4.84
CA ARG A 173 -33.05 -21.23 -5.07
C ARG A 173 -33.63 -22.37 -5.91
N ASP A 174 -32.80 -23.09 -6.65
CA ASP A 174 -33.23 -24.18 -7.52
C ASP A 174 -33.43 -25.51 -6.78
N LYS A 175 -33.00 -25.60 -5.52
CA LYS A 175 -33.04 -26.83 -4.73
C LYS A 175 -34.07 -26.80 -3.62
N SER A 176 -34.52 -27.97 -3.22
CA SER A 176 -35.33 -28.20 -2.02
C SER A 176 -34.49 -28.43 -0.76
N TRP A 177 -35.12 -28.59 0.41
CA TRP A 177 -34.39 -28.93 1.65
C TRP A 177 -33.73 -30.31 1.58
N ASN A 178 -34.36 -31.29 0.92
CA ASN A 178 -33.79 -32.62 0.73
C ASN A 178 -32.60 -32.64 -0.23
N GLU A 179 -32.54 -31.68 -1.16
CA GLU A 179 -31.42 -31.50 -2.10
C GLU A 179 -30.32 -30.59 -1.55
N GLY A 180 -30.56 -29.93 -0.40
CA GLY A 180 -29.61 -29.02 0.24
C GLY A 180 -29.66 -27.59 -0.30
N CYS A 181 -30.83 -26.94 -0.20
CA CYS A 181 -31.03 -25.55 -0.61
C CYS A 181 -30.19 -24.52 0.17
N VAL A 182 -29.61 -24.88 1.32
CA VAL A 182 -28.66 -24.03 2.04
C VAL A 182 -27.26 -24.53 1.75
N LYS A 183 -26.45 -23.69 1.11
CA LYS A 183 -25.10 -24.05 0.61
C LYS A 183 -24.10 -24.34 1.74
N ASP A 184 -24.38 -23.90 2.96
CA ASP A 184 -23.56 -24.21 4.13
C ASP A 184 -23.72 -25.68 4.55
N SER A 185 -22.59 -26.39 4.63
CA SER A 185 -22.45 -27.76 5.14
C SER A 185 -23.16 -28.04 6.48
N LEU A 186 -23.34 -27.02 7.33
CA LEU A 186 -24.07 -27.17 8.60
C LEU A 186 -25.55 -27.52 8.42
N TYR A 187 -26.11 -27.24 7.24
CA TYR A 187 -27.51 -27.46 6.87
C TYR A 187 -27.69 -28.58 5.84
N SER A 188 -26.64 -29.35 5.52
CA SER A 188 -26.77 -30.50 4.63
C SER A 188 -27.80 -31.51 5.17
N PRO A 189 -28.50 -32.25 4.28
CA PRO A 189 -29.51 -33.22 4.69
C PRO A 189 -29.02 -34.17 5.79
N GLY A 190 -29.82 -34.34 6.85
CA GLY A 190 -29.51 -35.21 8.00
C GLY A 190 -28.66 -34.58 9.13
N THR A 191 -28.10 -33.39 8.92
CA THR A 191 -27.36 -32.64 9.96
C THR A 191 -28.28 -32.07 11.05
N TRP A 192 -27.71 -31.61 12.16
CA TRP A 192 -28.47 -31.12 13.30
C TRP A 192 -29.34 -29.90 12.95
N TYR A 193 -28.80 -28.90 12.24
CA TYR A 193 -29.56 -27.71 11.85
C TYR A 193 -30.62 -28.05 10.80
N TRP A 194 -30.30 -28.89 9.82
CA TRP A 194 -31.30 -29.39 8.86
C TRP A 194 -32.48 -30.05 9.57
N LYS A 195 -32.24 -30.92 10.56
CA LYS A 195 -33.29 -31.58 11.35
C LYS A 195 -34.21 -30.60 12.07
N GLN A 196 -33.72 -29.41 12.45
CA GLN A 196 -34.57 -28.40 13.08
C GLN A 196 -35.61 -27.83 12.11
N TYR A 197 -35.20 -27.57 10.86
CA TYR A 197 -36.10 -27.06 9.81
C TYR A 197 -37.00 -28.19 9.30
N ALA A 198 -36.45 -29.37 9.02
CA ALA A 198 -37.19 -30.51 8.52
C ALA A 198 -38.27 -31.04 9.49
N ARG A 199 -37.99 -31.04 10.80
CA ARG A 199 -38.94 -31.51 11.83
C ARG A 199 -39.83 -30.41 12.39
N SER A 200 -39.74 -29.18 11.87
CA SER A 200 -40.55 -28.07 12.34
C SER A 200 -42.01 -28.15 11.88
N GLY A 201 -42.29 -28.92 10.81
CA GLY A 201 -43.59 -28.96 10.14
C GLY A 201 -43.95 -27.69 9.37
N LEU A 202 -42.99 -26.75 9.23
CA LEU A 202 -43.23 -25.44 8.61
C LEU A 202 -42.92 -25.37 7.12
N PHE A 203 -42.15 -26.33 6.59
CA PHE A 203 -41.69 -26.35 5.21
C PHE A 203 -42.02 -27.69 4.56
N ASP A 204 -42.38 -27.64 3.28
CA ASP A 204 -42.32 -28.79 2.38
C ASP A 204 -40.84 -29.03 2.00
N LEU A 205 -40.37 -30.27 2.22
CA LEU A 205 -38.95 -30.61 2.10
C LEU A 205 -38.53 -30.93 0.67
N ASP A 206 -39.48 -31.23 -0.21
CA ASP A 206 -39.24 -31.57 -1.61
C ASP A 206 -39.52 -30.39 -2.54
N LYS A 207 -40.20 -29.35 -2.04
CA LYS A 207 -40.46 -28.11 -2.78
C LYS A 207 -39.19 -27.26 -2.94
N PRO A 208 -38.77 -26.91 -4.18
CA PRO A 208 -37.66 -26.00 -4.41
C PRO A 208 -37.94 -24.58 -3.90
N VAL A 209 -36.90 -23.88 -3.43
CA VAL A 209 -37.05 -22.54 -2.81
C VAL A 209 -37.60 -21.48 -3.78
N LYS A 210 -37.34 -21.58 -5.08
CA LYS A 210 -37.90 -20.67 -6.09
C LYS A 210 -39.43 -20.72 -6.20
N GLU A 211 -40.04 -21.82 -5.76
CA GLU A 211 -41.49 -22.02 -5.77
C GLU A 211 -42.15 -21.57 -4.46
N TYR A 212 -41.36 -21.07 -3.50
CA TYR A 212 -41.88 -20.58 -2.22
C TYR A 212 -42.74 -19.33 -2.45
N THR A 213 -43.88 -19.28 -1.78
CA THR A 213 -44.65 -18.05 -1.62
C THR A 213 -43.85 -17.01 -0.84
N ALA A 214 -44.22 -15.73 -0.93
CA ALA A 214 -43.56 -14.66 -0.17
C ALA A 214 -43.56 -14.94 1.34
N GLU A 215 -44.64 -15.53 1.87
CA GLU A 215 -44.75 -15.91 3.28
C GLU A 215 -43.82 -17.06 3.65
N GLU A 216 -43.73 -18.11 2.82
CA GLU A 216 -42.81 -19.24 3.03
C GLU A 216 -41.35 -18.79 2.95
N TYR A 217 -41.04 -17.87 2.03
CA TYR A 217 -39.70 -17.31 1.88
C TYR A 217 -39.31 -16.41 3.05
N ASN A 218 -40.24 -15.58 3.55
CA ASN A 218 -40.04 -14.81 4.78
C ASN A 218 -39.84 -15.70 6.01
N LEU A 219 -40.59 -16.80 6.10
CA LEU A 219 -40.44 -17.80 7.16
C LEU A 219 -39.05 -18.46 7.13
N LEU A 220 -38.54 -18.77 5.93
CA LEU A 220 -37.18 -19.30 5.73
C LEU A 220 -36.09 -18.32 6.19
N LEU A 221 -36.21 -17.04 5.82
CA LEU A 221 -35.18 -16.04 6.07
C LEU A 221 -35.24 -15.44 7.48
N TYR A 222 -36.43 -15.06 7.93
CA TYR A 222 -36.63 -14.28 9.15
C TYR A 222 -37.29 -15.08 10.28
N GLY A 223 -37.76 -16.30 10.00
CA GLY A 223 -38.45 -17.15 10.97
C GLY A 223 -39.92 -16.74 11.20
N SER A 224 -40.46 -15.81 10.41
CA SER A 224 -41.86 -15.37 10.49
C SER A 224 -42.40 -15.05 9.09
N ARG A 225 -43.64 -15.47 8.80
CA ARG A 225 -44.31 -15.26 7.50
C ARG A 225 -44.52 -13.79 7.16
N SER A 226 -44.69 -12.92 8.16
CA SER A 226 -44.78 -11.46 7.99
C SER A 226 -43.44 -10.80 7.62
N GLY A 227 -42.32 -11.52 7.78
CA GLY A 227 -40.97 -10.98 7.61
C GLY A 227 -40.49 -10.12 8.79
N THR A 228 -41.37 -9.77 9.73
CA THR A 228 -41.05 -8.93 10.90
C THR A 228 -41.71 -9.48 12.17
N GLY A 229 -40.93 -9.73 13.23
CA GLY A 229 -41.47 -10.18 14.52
C GLY A 229 -40.64 -11.28 15.18
N LYS A 230 -41.21 -11.90 16.23
CA LYS A 230 -40.60 -13.08 16.86
C LYS A 230 -40.79 -14.30 15.95
N PRO A 231 -39.81 -15.22 15.90
CA PRO A 231 -39.94 -16.42 15.11
C PRO A 231 -41.16 -17.25 15.52
N GLU A 232 -41.89 -17.79 14.55
CA GLU A 232 -43.07 -18.66 14.75
C GLU A 232 -42.68 -19.98 15.44
N ASN A 233 -41.42 -20.39 15.31
CA ASN A 233 -40.86 -21.52 16.02
C ASN A 233 -39.52 -21.14 16.68
N PRO A 234 -39.35 -21.36 18.00
CA PRO A 234 -38.12 -21.00 18.72
C PRO A 234 -36.83 -21.65 18.16
N LYS A 235 -36.95 -22.80 17.49
CA LYS A 235 -35.83 -23.52 16.88
C LYS A 235 -35.55 -23.09 15.44
N VAL A 236 -36.50 -22.40 14.79
CA VAL A 236 -36.41 -21.92 13.41
C VAL A 236 -36.42 -20.40 13.43
N THR A 237 -35.27 -19.83 13.78
CA THR A 237 -35.10 -18.36 13.91
C THR A 237 -34.99 -17.62 12.59
N GLY A 238 -34.91 -18.34 11.47
CA GLY A 238 -34.63 -17.81 10.14
C GLY A 238 -33.14 -17.79 9.82
N ILE A 239 -32.80 -18.11 8.57
CA ILE A 239 -31.42 -18.18 8.08
C ILE A 239 -30.74 -16.80 8.20
N PHE A 240 -31.40 -15.72 7.78
CA PHE A 240 -30.84 -14.38 7.83
C PHE A 240 -30.49 -13.95 9.26
N HIS A 241 -31.39 -14.16 10.23
CA HIS A 241 -31.12 -13.82 11.63
C HIS A 241 -30.01 -14.68 12.24
N LYS A 242 -29.97 -15.98 11.90
CA LYS A 242 -28.93 -16.90 12.37
C LYS A 242 -27.54 -16.47 11.88
N TYR A 243 -27.39 -16.17 10.60
CA TYR A 243 -26.11 -15.72 10.04
C TYR A 243 -25.75 -14.30 10.49
N THR A 244 -26.71 -13.37 10.57
CA THR A 244 -26.48 -12.02 11.12
C THR A 244 -25.91 -12.09 12.54
N LYS A 245 -26.51 -12.90 13.42
CA LYS A 245 -26.03 -13.07 14.80
C LYS A 245 -24.66 -13.77 14.88
N THR A 246 -24.35 -14.64 13.93
CA THR A 246 -23.13 -15.46 13.95
C THR A 246 -21.95 -14.77 13.28
N LEU A 247 -22.20 -14.00 12.22
CA LEU A 247 -21.19 -13.39 11.34
C LEU A 247 -21.00 -11.88 11.56
N LEU A 248 -22.04 -11.13 11.93
CA LEU A 248 -21.96 -9.67 12.10
C LEU A 248 -21.80 -9.24 13.57
N ASN A 249 -22.32 -10.03 14.50
CA ASN A 249 -22.30 -9.69 15.94
C ASN A 249 -21.17 -10.40 16.72
N ARG A 250 -20.24 -11.09 16.06
CA ARG A 250 -19.08 -11.75 16.69
C ARG A 250 -17.80 -11.34 15.99
N ASP A 251 -16.75 -11.06 16.77
CA ASP A 251 -15.43 -10.80 16.23
C ASP A 251 -14.84 -12.10 15.65
N ILE A 252 -14.58 -12.11 14.34
CA ILE A 252 -14.07 -13.27 13.57
C ILE A 252 -12.53 -13.19 13.44
N SER A 253 -11.90 -12.12 13.91
CA SER A 253 -10.45 -11.89 13.80
C SER A 253 -9.61 -13.01 14.42
N SER A 254 -10.13 -13.72 15.42
CA SER A 254 -9.47 -14.84 16.11
C SER A 254 -9.64 -16.21 15.45
N LYS A 255 -10.40 -16.33 14.36
CA LYS A 255 -10.63 -17.61 13.67
C LYS A 255 -9.59 -17.90 12.58
N SER A 256 -9.53 -19.16 12.14
CA SER A 256 -8.63 -19.57 11.05
C SER A 256 -8.94 -18.84 9.74
N ARG A 257 -7.88 -18.59 8.94
CA ARG A 257 -7.95 -17.87 7.65
C ARG A 257 -9.00 -18.46 6.69
N HIS A 258 -9.09 -19.78 6.61
CA HIS A 258 -10.12 -20.47 5.81
C HIS A 258 -11.56 -20.15 6.27
N THR A 259 -11.77 -19.99 7.58
CA THR A 259 -13.09 -19.62 8.15
C THR A 259 -13.40 -18.15 7.91
N GLN A 260 -12.39 -17.28 7.93
CA GLN A 260 -12.52 -15.85 7.61
C GLN A 260 -12.90 -15.64 6.13
N GLU A 261 -12.21 -16.31 5.21
CA GLU A 261 -12.49 -16.26 3.77
C GLU A 261 -13.89 -16.79 3.44
N LYS A 262 -14.28 -17.93 4.02
CA LYS A 262 -15.67 -18.43 3.89
C LYS A 262 -16.71 -17.45 4.42
N SER A 263 -16.44 -16.79 5.54
CA SER A 263 -17.37 -15.84 6.15
C SER A 263 -17.50 -14.55 5.35
N GLN A 264 -16.42 -14.07 4.74
CA GLN A 264 -16.43 -12.89 3.85
C GLN A 264 -17.30 -13.12 2.61
N ASN A 265 -17.31 -14.33 2.06
CA ASN A 265 -18.12 -14.68 0.89
C ASN A 265 -19.63 -14.77 1.19
N LEU A 266 -20.04 -14.74 2.46
CA LEU A 266 -21.45 -14.81 2.89
C LEU A 266 -22.00 -13.44 3.32
N ILE A 267 -21.21 -12.39 3.11
CA ILE A 267 -21.51 -11.04 3.53
C ILE A 267 -21.37 -10.12 2.33
N ALA A 268 -22.38 -9.28 2.08
CA ALA A 268 -22.34 -8.23 1.08
C ALA A 268 -22.33 -6.86 1.75
N GLU A 269 -21.49 -5.96 1.24
CA GLU A 269 -21.61 -4.53 1.54
C GLU A 269 -22.65 -3.91 0.62
N THR A 270 -23.68 -3.30 1.21
CA THR A 270 -24.70 -2.55 0.48
C THR A 270 -24.67 -1.08 0.89
N VAL A 271 -25.18 -0.20 0.03
CA VAL A 271 -25.31 1.22 0.34
C VAL A 271 -26.26 1.39 1.53
N CYS A 272 -25.87 2.21 2.50
CA CYS A 272 -26.69 2.45 3.69
C CYS A 272 -28.06 3.01 3.30
N THR A 273 -29.12 2.38 3.80
CA THR A 273 -30.51 2.73 3.51
C THR A 273 -30.95 4.08 4.08
N GLU A 274 -30.34 4.56 5.17
CA GLU A 274 -30.74 5.82 5.83
C GLU A 274 -30.03 7.05 5.27
N CYS A 275 -28.73 6.94 4.95
CA CYS A 275 -27.96 8.07 4.39
C CYS A 275 -27.70 7.95 2.90
N HIS A 276 -28.10 6.84 2.26
CA HIS A 276 -27.86 6.57 0.84
C HIS A 276 -26.40 6.76 0.42
N GLY A 277 -25.45 6.35 1.27
CA GLY A 277 -24.02 6.51 1.01
C GLY A 277 -23.41 7.85 1.44
N ARG A 278 -24.22 8.83 1.86
CA ARG A 278 -23.77 10.19 2.22
C ARG A 278 -23.08 10.30 3.57
N ARG A 279 -23.05 9.22 4.36
CA ARG A 279 -22.32 9.07 5.64
C ARG A 279 -22.76 9.96 6.79
N LEU A 280 -23.57 10.98 6.54
CA LEU A 280 -23.98 12.00 7.51
C LEU A 280 -25.42 11.82 7.98
N ASN A 281 -25.74 12.41 9.13
CA ASN A 281 -27.09 12.44 9.67
C ASN A 281 -28.01 13.46 8.96
N LYS A 282 -29.31 13.36 9.23
CA LYS A 282 -30.34 14.20 8.59
C LYS A 282 -30.18 15.70 8.88
N ALA A 283 -29.64 16.08 10.05
CA ALA A 283 -29.44 17.49 10.39
C ALA A 283 -28.32 18.12 9.53
N ALA A 284 -27.16 17.46 9.44
CA ALA A 284 -26.06 17.90 8.60
C ALA A 284 -26.44 17.97 7.11
N LEU A 285 -27.26 17.01 6.63
CA LEU A 285 -27.73 16.98 5.24
C LEU A 285 -28.78 18.04 4.91
N ARG A 286 -29.51 18.55 5.91
CA ARG A 286 -30.48 19.65 5.73
C ARG A 286 -29.82 21.01 5.64
N CYS A 287 -28.65 21.16 6.25
CA CYS A 287 -27.85 22.39 6.19
C CYS A 287 -27.25 22.58 4.79
N LYS A 288 -27.44 23.78 4.23
CA LYS A 288 -27.09 24.09 2.85
C LYS A 288 -26.32 25.40 2.73
N ILE A 289 -25.45 25.45 1.73
CA ILE A 289 -24.82 26.67 1.19
C ILE A 289 -25.14 26.70 -0.30
N ASN A 290 -25.72 27.79 -0.79
CA ASN A 290 -26.14 27.93 -2.20
C ASN A 290 -27.00 26.76 -2.72
N GLY A 291 -27.83 26.15 -1.86
CA GLY A 291 -28.71 25.03 -2.20
C GLY A 291 -28.10 23.63 -2.04
N TYR A 292 -26.78 23.52 -1.80
CA TYR A 292 -26.06 22.26 -1.68
C TYR A 292 -25.76 21.90 -0.22
N SER A 293 -25.97 20.64 0.16
CA SER A 293 -25.45 20.10 1.42
C SER A 293 -23.97 19.75 1.30
N ILE A 294 -23.27 19.59 2.44
CA ILE A 294 -21.85 19.23 2.42
C ILE A 294 -21.60 17.89 1.70
N ALA A 295 -22.55 16.96 1.78
CA ALA A 295 -22.48 15.69 1.06
C ALA A 295 -22.59 15.88 -0.45
N ASP A 296 -23.48 16.77 -0.91
CA ASP A 296 -23.62 17.08 -2.34
C ASP A 296 -22.31 17.64 -2.90
N LEU A 297 -21.67 18.57 -2.17
CA LEU A 297 -20.36 19.11 -2.57
C LEU A 297 -19.26 18.04 -2.60
N CYS A 298 -19.29 17.07 -1.68
CA CYS A 298 -18.29 15.99 -1.65
C CYS A 298 -18.49 14.91 -2.74
N GLU A 299 -19.66 14.88 -3.38
CA GLU A 299 -20.00 13.96 -4.48
C GLU A 299 -19.75 14.57 -5.86
N MET A 300 -19.54 15.89 -5.96
CA MET A 300 -19.20 16.58 -7.21
C MET A 300 -17.77 16.24 -7.67
N GLU A 301 -17.57 16.22 -8.99
CA GLU A 301 -16.23 16.28 -9.58
C GLU A 301 -15.51 17.57 -9.13
N LEU A 302 -14.19 17.51 -8.97
CA LEU A 302 -13.41 18.62 -8.41
C LEU A 302 -13.57 19.93 -9.19
N THR A 303 -13.70 19.84 -10.53
CA THR A 303 -13.92 21.00 -11.42
C THR A 303 -15.23 21.70 -11.11
N GLN A 304 -16.30 20.93 -10.95
CA GLN A 304 -17.63 21.44 -10.59
C GLN A 304 -17.62 22.00 -9.17
N LEU A 305 -17.01 21.30 -8.21
CA LEU A 305 -16.89 21.76 -6.84
C LEU A 305 -16.14 23.11 -6.76
N ARG A 306 -15.05 23.24 -7.49
CA ARG A 306 -14.28 24.49 -7.60
C ARG A 306 -15.15 25.63 -8.12
N GLU A 307 -15.94 25.40 -9.17
CA GLU A 307 -16.87 26.39 -9.71
C GLU A 307 -17.93 26.80 -8.68
N VAL A 308 -18.54 25.84 -7.99
CA VAL A 308 -19.55 26.12 -6.95
C VAL A 308 -18.96 26.94 -5.80
N LEU A 309 -17.74 26.61 -5.34
CA LEU A 309 -17.06 27.35 -4.28
C LEU A 309 -16.73 28.79 -4.70
N SER A 310 -16.35 29.02 -5.97
CA SER A 310 -16.05 30.36 -6.49
C SER A 310 -17.25 31.31 -6.48
N ARG A 311 -18.48 30.77 -6.41
CA ARG A 311 -19.72 31.56 -6.32
C ARG A 311 -20.08 31.97 -4.89
N ILE A 312 -19.30 31.57 -3.88
CA ILE A 312 -19.50 31.97 -2.49
C ILE A 312 -18.83 33.33 -2.28
N SER A 313 -19.62 34.38 -2.10
CA SER A 313 -19.15 35.78 -1.99
C SER A 313 -19.16 36.32 -0.55
N ASP A 314 -19.34 35.47 0.46
CA ASP A 314 -19.38 35.88 1.86
C ASP A 314 -17.99 36.23 2.38
N GLN A 315 -17.80 37.50 2.77
CA GLN A 315 -16.52 38.06 3.23
C GLN A 315 -16.00 37.38 4.52
N THR A 316 -16.86 36.79 5.34
CA THR A 316 -16.44 36.16 6.61
C THR A 316 -15.66 34.86 6.39
N VAL A 317 -15.79 34.25 5.22
CA VAL A 317 -15.18 32.96 4.86
C VAL A 317 -14.28 33.04 3.62
N GLU A 318 -13.98 34.23 3.12
CA GLU A 318 -13.21 34.46 1.90
C GLU A 318 -11.87 33.70 1.89
N VAL A 319 -11.07 33.84 2.96
CA VAL A 319 -9.77 33.14 3.10
C VAL A 319 -9.94 31.62 3.10
N LEU A 320 -11.01 31.11 3.71
CA LEU A 320 -11.30 29.68 3.77
C LEU A 320 -11.71 29.13 2.40
N VAL A 321 -12.54 29.87 1.66
CA VAL A 321 -12.94 29.53 0.30
C VAL A 321 -11.73 29.56 -0.63
N GLN A 322 -10.87 30.56 -0.51
CA GLN A 322 -9.63 30.64 -1.28
C GLN A 322 -8.72 29.43 -0.99
N THR A 323 -8.52 29.08 0.30
CA THR A 323 -7.73 27.90 0.69
C THR A 323 -8.30 26.60 0.10
N LEU A 324 -9.63 26.46 0.07
CA LEU A 324 -10.30 25.32 -0.56
C LEU A 324 -10.05 25.29 -2.08
N ILE A 325 -10.23 26.41 -2.77
CA ILE A 325 -10.02 26.53 -4.22
C ILE A 325 -8.57 26.19 -4.58
N GLU A 326 -7.59 26.76 -3.87
CA GLU A 326 -6.17 26.47 -4.09
C GLU A 326 -5.84 24.98 -3.89
N GLY A 327 -6.47 24.33 -2.90
CA GLY A 327 -6.30 22.90 -2.68
C GLY A 327 -6.96 22.03 -3.76
N LEU A 328 -8.11 22.46 -4.29
CA LEU A 328 -8.74 21.82 -5.44
C LEU A 328 -7.91 22.01 -6.71
N ASP A 329 -7.37 23.20 -6.95
CA ASP A 329 -6.54 23.51 -8.11
C ASP A 329 -5.29 22.63 -8.15
N ARG A 330 -4.62 22.42 -7.02
CA ARG A 330 -3.50 21.46 -6.93
C ARG A 330 -3.90 20.03 -7.34
N MET A 331 -5.08 19.56 -6.93
CA MET A 331 -5.57 18.23 -7.34
C MET A 331 -5.99 18.17 -8.81
N ILE A 332 -6.56 19.24 -9.35
CA ILE A 332 -6.96 19.34 -10.75
C ILE A 332 -5.72 19.36 -11.64
N GLU A 333 -4.71 20.18 -11.31
CA GLU A 333 -3.47 20.34 -12.07
C GLU A 333 -2.65 19.05 -12.15
N ILE A 334 -2.58 18.26 -11.07
CA ILE A 334 -1.90 16.96 -11.07
C ILE A 334 -2.68 15.88 -11.87
N GLY A 335 -3.89 16.19 -12.35
CA GLY A 335 -4.66 15.31 -13.20
C GLY A 335 -5.67 14.44 -12.47
N LEU A 336 -6.24 14.93 -11.37
CA LEU A 336 -7.35 14.27 -10.66
C LEU A 336 -8.72 15.00 -10.80
N PRO A 337 -9.03 15.74 -11.89
CA PRO A 337 -10.24 16.58 -11.94
C PRO A 337 -11.56 15.79 -11.83
N TYR A 338 -11.53 14.52 -12.24
CA TYR A 338 -12.67 13.61 -12.26
C TYR A 338 -12.95 12.95 -10.89
N LEU A 339 -12.06 13.11 -9.90
CA LEU A 339 -12.30 12.59 -8.56
C LEU A 339 -13.32 13.44 -7.82
N HIS A 340 -13.86 12.88 -6.75
CA HIS A 340 -14.75 13.58 -5.81
C HIS A 340 -14.27 13.32 -4.38
N LEU A 341 -14.55 14.24 -3.45
CA LEU A 341 -13.98 14.20 -2.09
C LEU A 341 -14.49 13.02 -1.24
N ASN A 342 -15.66 12.45 -1.56
CA ASN A 342 -16.21 11.28 -0.88
C ASN A 342 -15.65 9.94 -1.39
N ARG A 343 -14.76 9.95 -2.39
CA ARG A 343 -14.15 8.73 -2.93
C ARG A 343 -13.27 8.06 -1.89
N GLU A 344 -13.50 6.78 -1.62
CA GLU A 344 -12.74 5.97 -0.65
C GLU A 344 -11.29 5.79 -1.10
N THR A 345 -10.33 6.05 -0.21
CA THR A 345 -8.89 5.92 -0.51
C THR A 345 -8.51 4.52 -1.00
N PRO A 346 -9.02 3.41 -0.42
CA PRO A 346 -8.70 2.06 -0.91
C PRO A 346 -9.18 1.76 -2.33
N SER A 347 -10.09 2.58 -2.87
CA SER A 347 -10.62 2.43 -4.24
C SER A 347 -9.84 3.19 -5.31
N LEU A 348 -8.80 3.92 -4.91
CA LEU A 348 -7.92 4.66 -5.81
C LEU A 348 -6.93 3.69 -6.48
N SER A 349 -6.65 3.92 -7.76
CA SER A 349 -5.52 3.27 -8.44
C SER A 349 -4.19 3.74 -7.87
N GLY A 350 -3.13 2.94 -8.02
CA GLY A 350 -1.79 3.30 -7.54
C GLY A 350 -1.33 4.69 -8.00
N GLY A 351 -1.51 5.02 -9.28
CA GLY A 351 -1.19 6.35 -9.81
C GLY A 351 -2.07 7.48 -9.29
N GLU A 352 -3.33 7.24 -8.91
CA GLU A 352 -4.18 8.25 -8.24
C GLU A 352 -3.75 8.46 -6.79
N ALA A 353 -3.50 7.38 -6.07
CA ALA A 353 -3.02 7.43 -4.69
C ALA A 353 -1.68 8.16 -4.60
N GLN A 354 -0.75 7.86 -5.51
CA GLN A 354 0.55 8.51 -5.57
C GLN A 354 0.43 10.03 -5.81
N ARG A 355 -0.38 10.43 -6.79
CA ARG A 355 -0.66 11.85 -7.07
C ARG A 355 -1.32 12.56 -5.88
N LEU A 356 -2.30 11.93 -5.25
CA LEU A 356 -2.94 12.49 -4.05
C LEU A 356 -1.97 12.65 -2.87
N LYS A 357 -1.03 11.70 -2.72
CA LYS A 357 0.04 11.75 -1.72
C LYS A 357 0.93 12.97 -1.92
N LEU A 358 1.35 13.24 -3.16
CA LEU A 358 2.13 14.43 -3.51
C LEU A 358 1.40 15.74 -3.16
N VAL A 359 0.12 15.86 -3.55
CA VAL A 359 -0.68 17.08 -3.29
C VAL A 359 -0.78 17.39 -1.79
N ARG A 360 -0.94 16.36 -0.95
CA ARG A 360 -1.00 16.52 0.51
C ARG A 360 0.22 17.27 1.06
N TYR A 361 1.41 16.98 0.56
CA TYR A 361 2.64 17.62 1.03
C TYR A 361 2.85 19.01 0.43
N MET A 362 2.43 19.23 -0.81
CA MET A 362 2.49 20.55 -1.44
C MET A 362 1.61 21.60 -0.78
N GLY A 363 0.48 21.19 -0.20
CA GLY A 363 -0.42 22.07 0.54
C GLY A 363 0.15 22.55 1.88
N SER A 364 1.27 21.99 2.34
CA SER A 364 1.92 22.45 3.57
C SER A 364 2.68 23.76 3.35
N SER A 365 2.70 24.61 4.38
CA SER A 365 3.49 25.84 4.44
C SER A 365 4.91 25.60 4.98
N LEU A 366 5.39 24.36 4.95
CA LEU A 366 6.69 23.99 5.50
C LEU A 366 7.81 24.43 4.54
N THR A 367 8.84 25.04 5.11
CA THR A 367 10.05 25.52 4.43
C THR A 367 11.29 25.07 5.21
N GLY A 368 12.43 24.89 4.55
CA GLY A 368 13.66 24.41 5.19
C GLY A 368 13.66 22.93 5.57
N MET A 369 12.69 22.16 5.07
CA MET A 369 12.59 20.72 5.31
C MET A 369 13.31 19.92 4.21
N THR A 370 13.64 18.65 4.50
CA THR A 370 14.07 17.68 3.48
C THR A 370 12.91 16.75 3.12
N TYR A 371 12.41 16.80 1.89
CA TYR A 371 11.41 15.84 1.40
C TYR A 371 12.11 14.69 0.69
N ILE A 372 11.73 13.46 1.03
CA ILE A 372 12.34 12.25 0.50
C ILE A 372 11.27 11.45 -0.25
N PHE A 373 11.48 11.20 -1.53
CA PHE A 373 10.57 10.45 -2.39
C PHE A 373 11.19 9.14 -2.87
N ASP A 374 10.44 8.04 -2.71
CA ASP A 374 10.81 6.72 -3.22
C ASP A 374 10.12 6.44 -4.56
N GLU A 375 10.87 6.47 -5.66
CA GLU A 375 10.40 6.17 -7.02
C GLU A 375 8.99 6.72 -7.32
N PRO A 376 8.79 8.05 -7.19
CA PRO A 376 7.45 8.61 -7.24
C PRO A 376 6.78 8.50 -8.62
N SER A 377 7.54 8.23 -9.69
CA SER A 377 7.00 7.96 -11.03
C SER A 377 6.44 6.55 -11.20
N ALA A 378 6.63 5.64 -10.23
CA ALA A 378 6.23 4.24 -10.36
C ALA A 378 4.74 4.10 -10.71
N GLY A 379 4.46 3.39 -11.81
CA GLY A 379 3.10 3.15 -12.30
C GLY A 379 2.40 4.39 -12.89
N MET A 380 3.10 5.51 -13.06
CA MET A 380 2.58 6.71 -13.71
C MET A 380 2.73 6.65 -15.23
N HIS A 381 1.80 7.27 -15.95
CA HIS A 381 1.93 7.46 -17.39
C HIS A 381 2.91 8.62 -17.66
N PRO A 382 3.74 8.60 -18.73
CA PRO A 382 4.73 9.67 -19.00
C PRO A 382 4.14 11.09 -18.97
N ARG A 383 2.93 11.27 -19.50
CA ARG A 383 2.17 12.53 -19.41
C ARG A 383 2.02 13.05 -17.96
N ASP A 384 1.82 12.16 -17.00
CA ASP A 384 1.62 12.52 -15.60
C ASP A 384 2.96 12.69 -14.84
N VAL A 385 4.05 12.06 -15.30
CA VAL A 385 5.42 12.29 -14.78
C VAL A 385 5.82 13.76 -14.96
N CYS A 386 5.52 14.36 -16.11
CA CYS A 386 5.77 15.79 -16.35
C CYS A 386 5.06 16.70 -15.34
N ARG A 387 3.83 16.34 -14.93
CA ARG A 387 3.09 17.09 -13.90
C ARG A 387 3.75 16.94 -12.54
N MET A 388 4.08 15.73 -12.14
CA MET A 388 4.82 15.47 -10.90
C MET A 388 6.13 16.26 -10.85
N ASN A 389 6.89 16.29 -11.94
CA ASN A 389 8.13 17.06 -12.04
C ASN A 389 7.93 18.55 -11.74
N SER A 390 6.80 19.12 -12.21
CA SER A 390 6.45 20.50 -11.90
C SER A 390 6.20 20.71 -10.40
N LEU A 391 5.60 19.73 -9.73
CA LEU A 391 5.34 19.78 -8.30
C LEU A 391 6.60 19.63 -7.45
N LEU A 392 7.53 18.76 -7.86
CA LEU A 392 8.84 18.62 -7.21
C LEU A 392 9.62 19.94 -7.29
N LYS A 393 9.60 20.61 -8.45
CA LYS A 393 10.18 21.95 -8.64
C LYS A 393 9.53 22.98 -7.71
N GLN A 394 8.20 23.06 -7.68
CA GLN A 394 7.50 23.97 -6.77
C GLN A 394 7.84 23.72 -5.30
N LEU A 395 8.00 22.45 -4.90
CA LEU A 395 8.36 22.10 -3.52
C LEU A 395 9.76 22.58 -3.17
N ARG A 396 10.72 22.40 -4.09
CA ARG A 396 12.07 22.97 -3.99
C ARG A 396 12.04 24.49 -3.92
N ASP A 397 11.31 25.14 -4.84
CA ASP A 397 11.25 26.59 -4.99
C ASP A 397 10.64 27.30 -3.77
N LYS A 398 9.90 26.57 -2.92
CA LYS A 398 9.47 27.02 -1.58
C LYS A 398 10.60 27.06 -0.53
N GLY A 399 11.84 26.75 -0.90
CA GLY A 399 12.99 26.69 0.01
C GLY A 399 13.11 25.35 0.74
N ASN A 400 12.73 24.24 0.09
CA ASN A 400 12.93 22.89 0.64
C ASN A 400 14.00 22.13 -0.13
N THR A 401 14.65 21.18 0.54
CA THR A 401 15.54 20.21 -0.11
C THR A 401 14.71 19.01 -0.54
N VAL A 402 14.88 18.52 -1.76
CA VAL A 402 14.09 17.40 -2.30
C VAL A 402 15.04 16.28 -2.72
N LEU A 403 14.96 15.13 -2.06
CA LEU A 403 15.69 13.92 -2.39
C LEU A 403 14.75 12.95 -3.09
N VAL A 404 15.17 12.40 -4.22
CA VAL A 404 14.35 11.48 -5.00
C VAL A 404 15.19 10.26 -5.37
N VAL A 405 14.74 9.06 -5.03
CA VAL A 405 15.30 7.82 -5.58
C VAL A 405 14.55 7.51 -6.86
N GLU A 406 15.23 7.50 -8.00
CA GLU A 406 14.56 7.32 -9.30
C GLU A 406 15.41 6.63 -10.36
N HIS A 407 14.69 6.11 -11.34
CA HIS A 407 15.23 5.49 -12.55
C HIS A 407 14.61 6.07 -13.83
N ASP A 408 13.52 6.85 -13.71
CA ASP A 408 12.85 7.47 -14.84
C ASP A 408 13.67 8.63 -15.44
N LYS A 409 13.81 8.60 -16.77
CA LYS A 409 14.61 9.59 -17.51
C LYS A 409 14.08 11.01 -17.34
N ASP A 410 12.76 11.19 -17.34
CA ASP A 410 12.14 12.50 -17.26
C ASP A 410 12.33 13.08 -15.85
N VAL A 411 12.29 12.27 -14.79
CA VAL A 411 12.56 12.74 -13.43
C VAL A 411 14.03 13.07 -13.22
N ILE A 412 14.96 12.22 -13.69
CA ILE A 412 16.40 12.48 -13.59
C ILE A 412 16.76 13.80 -14.32
N SER A 413 16.10 14.09 -15.45
CA SER A 413 16.38 15.30 -16.24
C SER A 413 16.09 16.62 -15.54
N ILE A 414 15.25 16.63 -14.49
CA ILE A 414 14.93 17.84 -13.72
C ILE A 414 15.80 18.03 -12.49
N ALA A 415 16.72 17.09 -12.22
CA ALA A 415 17.61 17.14 -11.08
C ALA A 415 18.53 18.35 -11.16
N ASP A 416 18.66 19.08 -10.05
CA ASP A 416 19.72 20.08 -9.90
C ASP A 416 21.06 19.39 -9.60
N TYR A 417 21.01 18.23 -8.94
CA TYR A 417 22.17 17.41 -8.58
C TYR A 417 21.81 15.93 -8.68
N VAL A 418 22.74 15.11 -9.15
CA VAL A 418 22.59 13.66 -9.27
C VAL A 418 23.69 12.98 -8.48
N ILE A 419 23.32 11.95 -7.71
CA ILE A 419 24.23 11.04 -7.04
C ILE A 419 23.98 9.64 -7.59
N ASP A 420 24.91 9.15 -8.40
CA ASP A 420 24.84 7.81 -8.99
C ASP A 420 25.56 6.81 -8.07
N VAL A 421 24.85 5.74 -7.71
CA VAL A 421 25.27 4.80 -6.66
C VAL A 421 25.53 3.42 -7.25
N GLY A 422 26.74 2.92 -7.03
CA GLY A 422 27.22 1.57 -7.28
C GLY A 422 27.43 1.26 -8.76
N PRO A 423 28.57 0.67 -9.15
CA PRO A 423 28.72 0.13 -10.51
C PRO A 423 27.87 -1.14 -10.72
N GLY A 424 27.47 -1.80 -9.63
CA GLY A 424 26.61 -2.97 -9.64
C GLY A 424 25.67 -3.04 -8.42
N ALA A 425 25.12 -4.22 -8.17
CA ALA A 425 24.19 -4.50 -7.07
C ALA A 425 24.87 -5.25 -5.91
N GLY A 426 24.34 -5.14 -4.69
CA GLY A 426 24.85 -5.87 -3.53
C GLY A 426 26.30 -5.53 -3.23
N GLN A 427 27.17 -6.54 -3.11
CA GLN A 427 28.60 -6.35 -2.79
C GLN A 427 29.39 -5.61 -3.90
N GLU A 428 28.91 -5.69 -5.15
CA GLU A 428 29.46 -4.95 -6.28
C GLU A 428 28.90 -3.52 -6.37
N GLY A 429 27.94 -3.16 -5.51
CA GLY A 429 27.44 -1.80 -5.35
C GLY A 429 28.19 -1.03 -4.27
N GLY A 430 27.49 -0.11 -3.60
CA GLY A 430 27.95 0.49 -2.37
C GLY A 430 28.93 1.66 -2.50
N GLU A 431 29.22 2.11 -3.72
CA GLU A 431 30.17 3.18 -4.02
C GLU A 431 29.43 4.38 -4.66
N ILE A 432 29.97 5.59 -4.53
CA ILE A 432 29.46 6.74 -5.29
C ILE A 432 30.24 6.79 -6.60
N VAL A 433 29.58 6.48 -7.72
CA VAL A 433 30.23 6.44 -9.05
C VAL A 433 30.21 7.80 -9.72
N PHE A 434 29.26 8.65 -9.37
CA PHE A 434 29.16 10.03 -9.86
C PHE A 434 28.41 10.91 -8.86
N ALA A 435 28.83 12.16 -8.72
CA ALA A 435 28.11 13.19 -7.98
C ALA A 435 28.34 14.55 -8.67
N GLY A 436 27.27 15.16 -9.19
CA GLY A 436 27.38 16.39 -9.98
C GLY A 436 26.05 16.82 -10.58
N SER A 437 26.09 17.75 -11.52
CA SER A 437 24.91 18.20 -12.26
C SER A 437 24.40 17.15 -13.25
N TYR A 438 23.16 17.32 -13.71
CA TYR A 438 22.59 16.46 -14.76
C TYR A 438 23.42 16.45 -16.06
N GLN A 439 23.98 17.60 -16.47
CA GLN A 439 24.78 17.67 -17.70
C GLN A 439 26.09 16.88 -17.56
N GLU A 440 26.77 17.00 -16.41
CA GLU A 440 27.97 16.23 -16.11
C GLU A 440 27.69 14.71 -16.02
N LEU A 441 26.48 14.30 -15.59
CA LEU A 441 26.09 12.89 -15.59
C LEU A 441 26.07 12.30 -17.00
N LEU A 442 25.57 13.06 -18.00
CA LEU A 442 25.52 12.60 -19.39
C LEU A 442 26.92 12.36 -19.96
N GLU A 443 27.93 13.07 -19.46
CA GLU A 443 29.32 12.95 -19.87
C GLU A 443 30.14 11.97 -19.00
N SER A 444 29.57 11.50 -17.88
CA SER A 444 30.29 10.71 -16.87
C SER A 444 30.74 9.32 -17.33
N GLY A 445 30.13 8.77 -18.38
CA GLY A 445 30.33 7.38 -18.81
C GLY A 445 29.79 6.33 -17.83
N SER A 446 29.05 6.74 -16.78
CA SER A 446 28.42 5.82 -15.84
C SER A 446 27.33 4.98 -16.53
N LEU A 447 26.93 3.85 -15.92
CA LEU A 447 25.82 3.04 -16.45
C LEU A 447 24.54 3.86 -16.63
N THR A 448 24.23 4.72 -15.65
CA THR A 448 23.10 5.63 -15.72
C THR A 448 23.29 6.66 -16.83
N GLY A 449 24.45 7.34 -16.91
CA GLY A 449 24.75 8.31 -17.95
C GLY A 449 24.61 7.73 -19.37
N ASN A 450 25.18 6.54 -19.60
CA ASN A 450 25.05 5.82 -20.87
C ASN A 450 23.60 5.42 -21.17
N ALA A 451 22.85 4.96 -20.17
CA ALA A 451 21.44 4.62 -20.31
C ALA A 451 20.56 5.82 -20.64
N MET A 452 20.89 7.01 -20.10
CA MET A 452 20.20 8.26 -20.43
C MET A 452 20.34 8.60 -21.92
N LEU A 453 21.55 8.47 -22.47
CA LEU A 453 21.85 8.74 -23.89
C LEU A 453 21.37 7.64 -24.85
N ALA A 454 21.15 6.41 -24.36
CA ALA A 454 20.74 5.30 -25.20
C ALA A 454 19.35 5.52 -25.83
N SER A 455 19.30 5.38 -27.16
CA SER A 455 18.07 5.30 -27.94
C SER A 455 17.85 3.86 -28.38
N LEU A 456 16.67 3.30 -28.06
CA LEU A 456 16.34 1.94 -28.46
C LEU A 456 15.83 1.93 -29.91
N PRO A 457 16.39 1.08 -30.79
CA PRO A 457 15.92 1.01 -32.17
C PRO A 457 14.48 0.47 -32.23
N VAL A 458 13.69 1.03 -33.14
CA VAL A 458 12.32 0.55 -33.38
C VAL A 458 12.37 -0.86 -33.95
N LYS A 459 11.60 -1.79 -33.36
CA LYS A 459 11.53 -3.18 -33.81
C LYS A 459 10.77 -3.29 -35.14
N ILE A 460 11.51 -3.41 -36.24
CA ILE A 460 10.94 -3.49 -37.59
C ILE A 460 10.32 -4.87 -37.87
N LYS A 461 10.94 -5.96 -37.39
CA LYS A 461 10.45 -7.33 -37.60
C LYS A 461 9.64 -7.81 -36.39
N THR A 462 8.34 -8.02 -36.59
CA THR A 462 7.41 -8.47 -35.54
C THR A 462 7.03 -9.95 -35.71
N ARG A 463 6.69 -10.60 -34.59
CA ARG A 463 6.15 -11.97 -34.60
C ARG A 463 4.68 -11.92 -35.03
N LYS A 464 4.22 -12.94 -35.76
CA LYS A 464 2.80 -13.09 -36.09
C LYS A 464 2.06 -13.77 -34.94
N ALA A 465 0.83 -13.35 -34.67
CA ALA A 465 -0.02 -14.00 -33.68
C ALA A 465 -0.39 -15.41 -34.12
N ALA A 466 -0.38 -16.35 -33.18
CA ALA A 466 -0.78 -17.75 -33.42
C ALA A 466 -2.29 -17.97 -33.23
N GLY A 467 -3.00 -17.00 -32.65
CA GLY A 467 -4.42 -17.05 -32.33
C GLY A 467 -4.81 -15.85 -31.46
N SER A 468 -5.99 -15.88 -30.85
CA SER A 468 -6.45 -14.83 -29.94
C SER A 468 -7.41 -15.34 -28.86
N LEU A 469 -7.38 -14.69 -27.70
CA LEU A 469 -8.33 -14.88 -26.61
C LEU A 469 -9.32 -13.70 -26.56
N PRO A 470 -10.60 -13.90 -26.94
CA PRO A 470 -11.58 -12.84 -27.01
C PRO A 470 -12.19 -12.46 -25.66
N VAL A 471 -12.08 -11.17 -25.30
CA VAL A 471 -12.90 -10.53 -24.27
C VAL A 471 -14.08 -9.86 -24.94
N ARG A 472 -15.28 -10.14 -24.47
CA ARG A 472 -16.52 -9.57 -25.01
C ARG A 472 -17.36 -8.93 -23.92
N GLY A 473 -17.91 -7.77 -24.23
CA GLY A 473 -18.85 -7.02 -23.40
C GLY A 473 -18.33 -6.60 -22.03
N ALA A 474 -17.02 -6.37 -21.89
CA ALA A 474 -16.43 -6.02 -20.60
C ALA A 474 -16.97 -4.68 -20.08
N SER A 475 -17.72 -4.73 -18.98
CA SER A 475 -18.43 -3.59 -18.40
C SER A 475 -18.15 -3.37 -16.91
N LEU A 476 -17.08 -4.00 -16.40
CA LEU A 476 -16.69 -3.89 -15.00
C LEU A 476 -16.04 -2.52 -14.73
N HIS A 477 -16.39 -1.89 -13.61
CA HIS A 477 -15.94 -0.55 -13.21
C HIS A 477 -16.18 0.51 -14.28
N ASN A 478 -15.12 1.08 -14.86
CA ASN A 478 -15.20 2.15 -15.86
C ASN A 478 -15.14 1.65 -17.30
N LEU A 479 -15.14 0.32 -17.53
CA LEU A 479 -15.20 -0.25 -18.86
C LEU A 479 -16.61 -0.08 -19.45
N LYS A 480 -16.68 0.29 -20.73
CA LYS A 480 -17.92 0.60 -21.44
C LYS A 480 -18.20 -0.45 -22.52
N ASN A 481 -18.68 -1.63 -22.11
CA ASN A 481 -19.00 -2.75 -23.02
C ASN A 481 -17.86 -3.08 -24.01
N VAL A 482 -16.64 -3.19 -23.48
CA VAL A 482 -15.41 -3.30 -24.28
C VAL A 482 -15.28 -4.70 -24.88
N ASN A 483 -15.01 -4.76 -26.19
CA ASN A 483 -14.66 -5.97 -26.93
C ASN A 483 -13.21 -5.88 -27.38
N VAL A 484 -12.37 -6.85 -27.00
CA VAL A 484 -10.95 -6.87 -27.40
C VAL A 484 -10.46 -8.30 -27.54
N ASP A 485 -9.59 -8.54 -28.52
CA ASP A 485 -8.92 -9.83 -28.73
C ASP A 485 -7.47 -9.74 -28.29
N ILE A 486 -7.07 -10.58 -27.34
CA ILE A 486 -5.69 -10.65 -26.85
C ILE A 486 -4.93 -11.68 -27.69
N PRO A 487 -3.97 -11.29 -28.53
CA PRO A 487 -3.29 -12.20 -29.44
C PRO A 487 -2.32 -13.14 -28.71
N LEU A 488 -2.26 -14.40 -29.16
CA LEU A 488 -1.42 -15.46 -28.61
C LEU A 488 -0.07 -15.57 -29.35
N GLY A 489 0.96 -16.06 -28.64
CA GLY A 489 2.30 -16.28 -29.20
C GLY A 489 3.12 -15.00 -29.40
N ILE A 490 2.61 -13.86 -28.97
CA ILE A 490 3.29 -12.56 -29.03
C ILE A 490 3.21 -11.83 -27.69
N MET A 491 4.13 -10.88 -27.47
CA MET A 491 4.08 -10.00 -26.31
C MET A 491 3.09 -8.88 -26.59
N THR A 492 2.01 -8.83 -25.80
CA THR A 492 0.97 -7.80 -25.90
C THR A 492 1.14 -6.80 -24.76
N VAL A 493 1.31 -5.53 -25.10
CA VAL A 493 1.41 -4.44 -24.12
C VAL A 493 0.10 -3.68 -24.09
N VAL A 494 -0.56 -3.63 -22.94
CA VAL A 494 -1.78 -2.85 -22.74
C VAL A 494 -1.41 -1.49 -22.15
N THR A 495 -1.60 -0.44 -22.93
CA THR A 495 -1.22 0.94 -22.59
C THR A 495 -2.43 1.86 -22.42
N GLY A 496 -2.21 3.05 -21.86
CA GLY A 496 -3.24 4.04 -21.56
C GLY A 496 -2.97 4.80 -20.26
N VAL A 497 -3.59 5.96 -20.08
CA VAL A 497 -3.45 6.81 -18.89
C VAL A 497 -3.89 6.10 -17.61
N ALA A 498 -3.42 6.57 -16.44
CA ALA A 498 -3.89 6.06 -15.16
C ALA A 498 -5.43 6.18 -15.04
N GLY A 499 -6.08 5.17 -14.46
CA GLY A 499 -7.55 5.12 -14.39
C GLY A 499 -8.28 4.72 -15.68
N SER A 500 -7.60 4.49 -16.82
CA SER A 500 -8.27 4.13 -18.09
C SER A 500 -8.92 2.74 -18.14
N GLY A 501 -8.82 1.93 -17.07
CA GLY A 501 -9.42 0.60 -16.99
C GLY A 501 -8.49 -0.57 -17.38
N LYS A 502 -7.18 -0.34 -17.60
CA LYS A 502 -6.20 -1.39 -17.99
C LYS A 502 -6.19 -2.58 -17.02
N SER A 503 -6.01 -2.29 -15.73
CA SER A 503 -5.95 -3.32 -14.68
C SER A 503 -7.29 -4.02 -14.51
N THR A 504 -8.41 -3.30 -14.65
CA THR A 504 -9.74 -3.91 -14.64
C THR A 504 -9.90 -4.88 -15.79
N LEU A 505 -9.52 -4.47 -17.00
CA LEU A 505 -9.63 -5.31 -18.20
C LEU A 505 -8.78 -6.57 -18.08
N ILE A 506 -7.52 -6.46 -17.66
CA ILE A 506 -6.59 -7.60 -17.64
C ILE A 506 -6.70 -8.40 -16.34
N SER A 507 -6.54 -7.78 -15.18
CA SER A 507 -6.44 -8.48 -13.90
C SER A 507 -7.80 -8.90 -13.33
N GLN A 508 -8.92 -8.31 -13.76
CA GLN A 508 -10.25 -8.64 -13.22
C GLN A 508 -11.19 -9.28 -14.23
N VAL A 509 -11.22 -8.80 -15.48
CA VAL A 509 -12.09 -9.37 -16.51
C VAL A 509 -11.41 -10.55 -17.19
N PHE A 510 -10.30 -10.30 -17.88
CA PHE A 510 -9.58 -11.33 -18.64
C PHE A 510 -9.07 -12.46 -17.74
N ALA A 511 -8.46 -12.12 -16.60
CA ALA A 511 -7.93 -13.11 -15.68
C ALA A 511 -8.99 -14.05 -15.09
N ARG A 512 -10.19 -13.54 -14.79
CA ARG A 512 -11.31 -14.38 -14.34
C ARG A 512 -11.87 -15.24 -15.47
N GLN A 513 -11.92 -14.71 -16.68
CA GLN A 513 -12.44 -15.44 -17.84
C GLN A 513 -11.53 -16.63 -18.23
N TYR A 514 -10.20 -16.48 -18.06
CA TYR A 514 -9.20 -17.45 -18.50
C TYR A 514 -8.34 -18.00 -17.35
N GLU A 515 -8.88 -18.09 -16.14
CA GLU A 515 -8.15 -18.43 -14.91
C GLU A 515 -7.27 -19.69 -15.02
N LYS A 516 -7.70 -20.69 -15.81
CA LYS A 516 -6.98 -21.96 -16.01
C LYS A 516 -5.83 -21.87 -17.01
N ASP A 517 -5.85 -20.86 -17.89
CA ASP A 517 -4.93 -20.71 -19.02
C ASP A 517 -3.88 -19.61 -18.77
N ILE A 518 -3.95 -18.92 -17.62
CA ILE A 518 -3.09 -17.79 -17.30
C ILE A 518 -2.27 -18.02 -16.04
N VAL A 519 -1.09 -17.40 -16.00
CA VAL A 519 -0.31 -17.21 -14.78
C VAL A 519 -0.20 -15.71 -14.57
N MET A 520 -0.78 -15.22 -13.47
CA MET A 520 -0.70 -13.80 -13.12
C MET A 520 0.50 -13.56 -12.22
N VAL A 521 1.36 -12.63 -12.63
CA VAL A 521 2.49 -12.13 -11.83
C VAL A 521 2.22 -10.67 -11.55
N ASP A 522 2.16 -10.30 -10.27
CA ASP A 522 1.87 -8.94 -9.82
C ASP A 522 2.98 -8.40 -8.89
N GLN A 523 2.80 -7.17 -8.41
CA GLN A 523 3.69 -6.51 -7.44
C GLN A 523 3.22 -6.71 -6.00
N GLY A 524 2.31 -7.67 -5.76
CA GLY A 524 1.91 -8.02 -4.41
C GLY A 524 3.12 -8.48 -3.60
N PRO A 525 3.14 -8.21 -2.27
CA PRO A 525 4.22 -8.67 -1.44
C PRO A 525 4.36 -10.20 -1.54
N ILE A 526 5.61 -10.66 -1.59
CA ILE A 526 5.98 -12.08 -1.60
C ILE A 526 5.74 -12.67 -0.20
N THR A 527 4.46 -12.77 0.19
CA THR A 527 4.08 -13.16 1.55
C THR A 527 2.96 -14.19 1.52
N ALA A 528 3.27 -15.42 1.93
CA ALA A 528 2.25 -16.29 2.51
C ALA A 528 1.94 -15.83 3.95
N THR A 529 2.96 -15.34 4.68
CA THR A 529 2.91 -14.75 6.02
C THR A 529 4.07 -13.76 6.22
N ASN A 530 4.10 -13.02 7.33
CA ASN A 530 5.22 -12.16 7.75
C ASN A 530 6.53 -12.92 8.07
N ARG A 531 6.59 -14.23 7.81
CA ARG A 531 7.75 -15.10 8.02
C ARG A 531 8.42 -15.56 6.74
N SER A 532 7.84 -15.22 5.58
CA SER A 532 8.31 -15.65 4.27
C SER A 532 9.66 -15.04 3.93
N THR A 533 10.60 -15.90 3.57
CA THR A 533 11.95 -15.58 3.05
C THR A 533 12.03 -16.00 1.58
N PRO A 534 12.99 -15.49 0.79
CA PRO A 534 13.19 -15.90 -0.60
C PRO A 534 13.30 -17.42 -0.77
N ALA A 535 14.08 -18.10 0.07
CA ALA A 535 14.23 -19.56 0.01
C ALA A 535 12.93 -20.31 0.33
N SER A 536 12.15 -19.82 1.30
CA SER A 536 10.87 -20.45 1.67
C SER A 536 9.80 -20.24 0.60
N TYR A 537 9.76 -19.07 -0.03
CA TYR A 537 8.79 -18.75 -1.08
C TYR A 537 9.05 -19.54 -2.36
N LEU A 538 10.32 -19.63 -2.77
CA LEU A 538 10.73 -20.43 -3.92
C LEU A 538 10.75 -21.94 -3.64
N GLY A 539 10.45 -22.36 -2.41
CA GLY A 539 10.26 -23.76 -2.05
C GLY A 539 11.53 -24.60 -1.93
N PHE A 540 12.72 -23.99 -1.94
CA PHE A 540 13.99 -24.73 -1.79
C PHE A 540 14.58 -24.67 -0.37
N PHE A 541 13.96 -23.95 0.55
CA PHE A 541 14.35 -23.95 1.96
C PHE A 541 14.26 -25.36 2.59
N ASP A 542 13.27 -26.16 2.20
CA ASP A 542 13.15 -27.55 2.67
C ASP A 542 14.36 -28.41 2.27
N GLU A 543 14.94 -28.17 1.10
CA GLU A 543 16.14 -28.88 0.66
C GLU A 543 17.36 -28.43 1.46
N ILE A 544 17.49 -27.13 1.80
CA ILE A 544 18.53 -26.63 2.71
C ILE A 544 18.43 -27.33 4.07
N ARG A 545 17.22 -27.42 4.65
CA ARG A 545 16.99 -28.11 5.93
C ARG A 545 17.38 -29.59 5.88
N LYS A 546 17.06 -30.28 4.78
CA LYS A 546 17.46 -31.69 4.57
C LYS A 546 18.96 -31.88 4.43
N VAL A 547 19.67 -30.91 3.85
CA VAL A 547 21.14 -30.95 3.75
C VAL A 547 21.77 -30.77 5.14
N MET A 548 21.30 -29.78 5.91
CA MET A 548 21.73 -29.57 7.29
C MET A 548 21.48 -30.79 8.19
N ALA A 549 20.29 -31.38 8.10
CA ALA A 549 19.90 -32.57 8.85
C ALA A 549 20.78 -33.79 8.54
N ARG A 550 21.14 -33.98 7.27
CA ARG A 550 22.05 -35.05 6.83
C ARG A 550 23.45 -34.88 7.41
N GLU A 551 23.96 -33.65 7.44
CA GLU A 551 25.30 -33.34 7.94
C GLU A 551 25.37 -33.44 9.49
N SER A 552 24.36 -32.94 10.19
CA SER A 552 24.38 -32.85 11.65
C SER A 552 23.79 -34.06 12.37
N GLY A 553 23.13 -34.97 11.65
CA GLY A 553 22.39 -36.10 12.23
C GLY A 553 21.16 -35.72 13.05
N LYS A 554 20.65 -34.48 12.93
CA LYS A 554 19.47 -33.98 13.65
C LYS A 554 18.24 -33.98 12.75
N ALA A 555 17.05 -33.83 13.34
CA ALA A 555 15.80 -33.71 12.58
C ALA A 555 15.77 -32.42 11.75
N ASP A 556 15.18 -32.49 10.54
CA ASP A 556 15.02 -31.34 9.63
C ASP A 556 14.17 -30.20 10.22
N SER A 557 13.29 -30.53 11.16
CA SER A 557 12.44 -29.60 11.90
C SER A 557 13.23 -28.66 12.82
N LEU A 558 14.45 -29.04 13.23
CA LEU A 558 15.37 -28.21 14.00
C LEU A 558 15.92 -27.05 13.14
N PHE A 559 15.97 -27.20 11.82
CA PHE A 559 16.48 -26.17 10.90
C PHE A 559 15.40 -25.24 10.35
N SER A 560 14.19 -25.32 10.89
CA SER A 560 13.08 -24.45 10.53
C SER A 560 12.74 -23.51 11.68
N PHE A 561 12.76 -22.20 11.40
CA PHE A 561 12.26 -21.16 12.30
C PHE A 561 10.72 -21.21 12.45
N ASN A 562 10.02 -22.10 11.75
CA ASN A 562 8.57 -22.33 11.92
C ASN A 562 8.25 -23.54 12.79
N SER A 563 9.25 -24.27 13.30
CA SER A 563 9.09 -25.52 14.05
C SER A 563 10.08 -25.62 15.22
N ALA A 564 10.69 -26.79 15.44
CA ALA A 564 11.53 -27.07 16.61
C ALA A 564 12.76 -26.16 16.73
N GLY A 565 13.26 -25.61 15.62
CA GLY A 565 14.39 -24.66 15.61
C GLY A 565 14.08 -23.24 16.04
N ALA A 566 12.80 -22.90 16.20
CA ALA A 566 12.38 -21.52 16.45
C ALA A 566 12.92 -21.00 17.78
N CYS A 567 13.35 -19.73 17.79
CA CYS A 567 13.63 -19.02 19.03
C CYS A 567 12.36 -19.03 19.92
N PRO A 568 12.47 -19.46 21.19
CA PRO A 568 11.31 -19.64 22.07
C PRO A 568 10.62 -18.32 22.44
N VAL A 569 11.33 -17.19 22.36
CA VAL A 569 10.81 -15.87 22.76
C VAL A 569 9.98 -15.24 21.64
N CYS A 570 10.52 -15.17 20.41
CA CYS A 570 9.79 -14.58 19.27
C CYS A 570 8.98 -15.61 18.46
N GLY A 571 9.07 -16.91 18.80
CA GLY A 571 8.46 -17.99 18.04
C GLY A 571 8.95 -18.05 16.58
N GLY A 572 10.24 -17.72 16.37
CA GLY A 572 10.90 -17.72 15.07
C GLY A 572 10.60 -16.54 14.15
N LYS A 573 9.99 -15.48 14.67
CA LYS A 573 9.76 -14.23 13.93
C LYS A 573 11.01 -13.35 13.79
N GLY A 574 11.97 -13.46 14.72
CA GLY A 574 13.14 -12.56 14.80
C GLY A 574 12.82 -11.17 15.37
N ILE A 575 11.55 -10.78 15.33
CA ILE A 575 11.03 -9.50 15.85
C ILE A 575 9.94 -9.74 16.89
N ILE A 576 9.73 -8.74 17.75
CA ILE A 576 8.62 -8.61 18.67
C ILE A 576 7.75 -7.45 18.20
N VAL A 577 6.48 -7.73 17.93
CA VAL A 577 5.49 -6.73 17.52
C VAL A 577 4.69 -6.35 18.76
N THR A 578 4.82 -5.10 19.17
CA THR A 578 4.03 -4.54 20.28
C THR A 578 2.91 -3.71 19.71
N GLU A 579 1.69 -4.24 19.80
CA GLU A 579 0.46 -3.53 19.44
C GLU A 579 0.26 -2.35 20.38
N LEU A 580 -0.01 -1.18 19.81
CA LEU A 580 -0.34 0.04 20.55
C LEU A 580 -1.77 0.46 20.21
N ALA A 581 -2.53 0.91 21.20
CA ALA A 581 -3.97 1.18 21.02
C ALA A 581 -4.30 2.32 20.04
N PHE A 582 -3.34 3.18 19.68
CA PHE A 582 -3.58 4.41 18.89
C PHE A 582 -2.47 4.77 17.89
N MET A 583 -1.51 3.87 17.67
CA MET A 583 -0.36 4.10 16.82
C MET A 583 -0.05 2.83 16.02
N ASP A 584 0.70 2.98 14.93
CA ASP A 584 1.22 1.82 14.22
C ASP A 584 2.04 0.95 15.18
N PRO A 585 1.92 -0.39 15.09
CA PRO A 585 2.57 -1.29 16.01
C PRO A 585 4.09 -1.10 15.97
N ILE A 586 4.71 -1.08 17.14
CA ILE A 586 6.17 -0.97 17.22
C ILE A 586 6.74 -2.36 17.00
N VAL A 587 7.55 -2.48 15.95
CA VAL A 587 8.35 -3.67 15.67
C VAL A 587 9.74 -3.44 16.25
N THR A 588 10.13 -4.25 17.23
CA THR A 588 11.50 -4.28 17.74
C THR A 588 12.17 -5.60 17.41
N GLU A 589 13.48 -5.58 17.25
CA GLU A 589 14.26 -6.81 17.13
C GLU A 589 14.14 -7.65 18.41
N CYS A 590 14.13 -8.98 18.28
CA CYS A 590 14.06 -9.86 19.43
C CYS A 590 15.41 -9.89 20.14
N GLU A 591 15.48 -9.36 21.37
CA GLU A 591 16.71 -9.31 22.17
C GLU A 591 17.28 -10.71 22.45
N ALA A 592 16.43 -11.73 22.62
CA ALA A 592 16.87 -13.09 22.95
C ALA A 592 17.63 -13.79 21.82
N CYS A 593 17.28 -13.52 20.56
CA CYS A 593 17.99 -14.10 19.41
C CYS A 593 18.75 -13.06 18.59
N CYS A 594 18.69 -11.77 18.95
CA CYS A 594 19.24 -10.66 18.17
C CYS A 594 18.83 -10.75 16.69
N GLY A 595 17.53 -10.92 16.42
CA GLY A 595 17.00 -11.03 15.06
C GLY A 595 17.18 -12.39 14.38
N LYS A 596 18.03 -13.28 14.91
CA LYS A 596 18.43 -14.55 14.24
C LYS A 596 17.32 -15.58 14.04
N ARG A 597 16.17 -15.47 14.71
CA ARG A 597 14.99 -16.38 14.61
C ARG A 597 15.17 -17.80 15.15
N TYR A 598 16.38 -18.27 15.40
CA TYR A 598 16.67 -19.64 15.83
C TYR A 598 17.04 -19.77 17.30
N ASN A 599 16.88 -20.98 17.85
CA ASN A 599 17.43 -21.36 19.16
C ASN A 599 18.91 -21.77 19.06
N GLU A 600 19.59 -21.89 20.20
CA GLU A 600 21.02 -22.22 20.24
C GLU A 600 21.34 -23.60 19.69
N GLU A 601 20.46 -24.58 19.87
CA GLU A 601 20.67 -25.96 19.36
C GLU A 601 20.74 -25.99 17.83
N ALA A 602 19.88 -25.23 17.15
CA ALA A 602 19.90 -25.09 15.69
C ALA A 602 21.17 -24.36 15.21
N LEU A 603 21.64 -23.36 15.96
CA LEU A 603 22.84 -22.58 15.63
C LEU A 603 24.15 -23.34 15.84
N ALA A 604 24.16 -24.33 16.75
CA ALA A 604 25.33 -25.16 16.99
C ALA A 604 25.63 -26.14 15.85
N CYS A 605 24.63 -26.46 15.03
CA CYS A 605 24.77 -27.35 13.88
C CYS A 605 25.29 -26.57 12.66
N THR A 606 26.27 -27.14 11.95
CA THR A 606 26.87 -26.49 10.78
C THR A 606 26.88 -27.39 9.56
N TYR A 607 26.82 -26.78 8.38
CA TYR A 607 27.09 -27.38 7.07
C TYR A 607 28.24 -26.62 6.42
N LYS A 608 29.31 -27.33 6.03
CA LYS A 608 30.55 -26.72 5.52
C LYS A 608 31.07 -25.57 6.39
N GLY A 609 31.01 -25.76 7.71
CA GLY A 609 31.48 -24.80 8.71
C GLY A 609 30.57 -23.58 8.90
N LYS A 610 29.33 -23.60 8.39
CA LYS A 610 28.37 -22.50 8.56
C LYS A 610 27.05 -22.95 9.14
N ASN A 611 26.49 -22.18 10.06
CA ASN A 611 25.18 -22.49 10.66
C ASN A 611 24.01 -22.07 9.75
N ILE A 612 22.79 -22.42 10.15
CA ILE A 612 21.59 -22.14 9.34
C ILE A 612 21.36 -20.64 9.07
N VAL A 613 21.70 -19.77 10.02
CA VAL A 613 21.53 -18.32 9.86
C VAL A 613 22.56 -17.79 8.88
N GLU A 614 23.82 -18.20 9.02
CA GLU A 614 24.89 -17.80 8.09
C GLU A 614 24.62 -18.26 6.66
N LEU A 615 24.04 -19.47 6.48
CA LEU A 615 23.62 -19.94 5.16
C LEU A 615 22.47 -19.10 4.59
N LEU A 616 21.54 -18.66 5.45
CA LEU A 616 20.41 -17.84 5.05
C LEU A 616 20.81 -16.39 4.75
N GLU A 617 21.82 -15.86 5.42
CA GLU A 617 22.41 -14.53 5.20
C GLU A 617 23.27 -14.47 3.91
N MET A 618 23.60 -15.62 3.31
CA MET A 618 24.28 -15.64 2.02
C MET A 618 23.42 -15.06 0.91
N THR A 619 24.06 -14.32 0.04
CA THR A 619 23.49 -13.98 -1.27
C THR A 619 23.33 -15.22 -2.14
N ALA A 620 22.40 -15.20 -3.09
CA ALA A 620 22.22 -16.31 -4.03
C ALA A 620 23.51 -16.66 -4.82
N SER A 621 24.37 -15.67 -5.11
CA SER A 621 25.71 -15.90 -5.67
C SER A 621 26.61 -16.73 -4.74
N GLN A 622 26.74 -16.32 -3.47
CA GLN A 622 27.58 -17.02 -2.49
C GLN A 622 27.04 -18.43 -2.21
N ALA A 623 25.73 -18.56 -2.10
CA ALA A 623 25.07 -19.84 -1.88
C ALA A 623 25.34 -20.84 -3.02
N MET A 624 25.53 -20.36 -4.25
CA MET A 624 25.84 -21.21 -5.41
C MET A 624 27.19 -21.93 -5.28
N GLU A 625 28.17 -21.25 -4.65
CA GLU A 625 29.51 -21.80 -4.40
C GLU A 625 29.49 -22.83 -3.26
N VAL A 626 28.60 -22.64 -2.28
CA VAL A 626 28.53 -23.47 -1.07
C VAL A 626 27.69 -24.73 -1.27
N PHE A 627 26.48 -24.61 -1.81
CA PHE A 627 25.57 -25.74 -1.99
C PHE A 627 25.93 -26.55 -3.23
N GLU A 628 26.03 -27.88 -3.06
CA GLU A 628 26.25 -28.82 -4.17
C GLU A 628 24.97 -29.45 -4.70
N ASP A 629 23.90 -29.42 -3.90
CA ASP A 629 22.61 -30.05 -4.23
C ASP A 629 22.01 -29.45 -5.51
N ALA A 630 21.65 -30.33 -6.45
CA ALA A 630 21.15 -29.94 -7.77
C ALA A 630 19.82 -29.18 -7.71
N LYS A 631 18.93 -29.49 -6.74
CA LYS A 631 17.65 -28.78 -6.59
C LYS A 631 17.88 -27.38 -6.06
N ILE A 632 18.77 -27.21 -5.09
CA ILE A 632 19.12 -25.89 -4.55
C ILE A 632 19.74 -25.04 -5.66
N ARG A 633 20.77 -25.56 -6.35
CA ARG A 633 21.44 -24.87 -7.47
C ARG A 633 20.50 -24.49 -8.60
N LYS A 634 19.48 -25.31 -8.90
CA LYS A 634 18.46 -24.98 -9.90
C LYS A 634 17.73 -23.67 -9.55
N HIS A 635 17.28 -23.51 -8.31
CA HIS A 635 16.57 -22.30 -7.87
C HIS A 635 17.49 -21.09 -7.80
N LEU A 636 18.72 -21.26 -7.29
CA LEU A 636 19.73 -20.19 -7.27
C LEU A 636 20.07 -19.72 -8.69
N ASN A 637 20.09 -20.62 -9.68
CA ASN A 637 20.35 -20.26 -11.08
C ASN A 637 19.21 -19.42 -11.65
N VAL A 638 17.97 -19.75 -11.31
CA VAL A 638 16.81 -18.93 -11.70
C VAL A 638 16.91 -17.55 -11.07
N MET A 639 17.23 -17.44 -9.77
CA MET A 639 17.45 -16.15 -9.10
C MET A 639 18.52 -15.31 -9.80
N LYS A 640 19.63 -15.94 -10.21
CA LYS A 640 20.69 -15.27 -10.98
C LYS A 640 20.20 -14.80 -12.36
N GLN A 641 19.45 -15.62 -13.08
CA GLN A 641 18.91 -15.28 -14.41
C GLN A 641 17.94 -14.10 -14.38
N VAL A 642 17.18 -13.94 -13.30
CA VAL A 642 16.28 -12.79 -13.11
C VAL A 642 16.97 -11.58 -12.46
N GLY A 643 18.28 -11.64 -12.23
CA GLY A 643 19.09 -10.53 -11.69
C GLY A 643 19.06 -10.38 -10.17
N LEU A 644 18.55 -11.37 -9.42
CA LEU A 644 18.42 -11.34 -7.96
C LEU A 644 19.57 -12.09 -7.25
N SER A 645 20.75 -12.13 -7.87
CA SER A 645 21.91 -12.85 -7.36
C SER A 645 22.46 -12.27 -6.05
N TYR A 646 22.21 -10.98 -5.80
CA TYR A 646 22.61 -10.23 -4.61
C TYR A 646 21.66 -10.42 -3.42
N LEU A 647 20.46 -10.98 -3.64
CA LEU A 647 19.47 -11.14 -2.58
C LEU A 647 19.87 -12.28 -1.64
N THR A 648 19.71 -12.08 -0.33
CA THR A 648 19.92 -13.11 0.68
C THR A 648 18.84 -14.18 0.62
N LEU A 649 19.10 -15.38 1.15
CA LEU A 649 18.14 -16.49 1.14
C LEU A 649 17.07 -16.39 2.26
N GLY A 650 17.43 -15.74 3.37
CA GLY A 650 16.73 -15.67 4.66
C GLY A 650 15.83 -14.47 4.90
#